data_AF-A0A7U5XZK2-F1
#
_entry.id   AF-A0A7U5XZK2-F1
#
_cell.length_a   1.000
_cell.length_b   1.000
_cell.length_c   1.000
_cell.angle_alpha   90.00
_cell.angle_beta   90.00
_cell.angle_gamma   90.00
#
_symmetry.space_group_name_H-M   'P 1'
#
loop_
_entity.id
_entity.type
_entity.pdbx_description
1 polymer ?
#
loop_
_entity_poly.entity_id
_entity_poly.type
_entity_poly.pdbx_seq_one_letter_code
_entity_poly.pdbx_strand_id
1 'polypeptide(L)'
;MSALVHEPLAVVGMACTLPGAPDYQAYWDALADGAAALRPDLAYAELFDPARYGVSEQEARIMDPQCRQFLMLAEAAFADAGYLRGQGMGRVGVVAAQACNGTYHDYLATLAARGHIAPLPALLENVNRGSDFLATRVSYTFDLNGPAFNLQSGCSSSLVAVSEACHLLWSGRCDAVLAGGVAITFPLDAGYEYQPGSIYSEGGVCRPFDARADGTVPASGGGAVLIKPLAHALRDGDSIHALVRAAGVNNDGARKVSFAAPSSDGQLALLRETYAASGVAPAQLAFVECHATGTVVGDPIEVRALRRLVESYPPAQPHRPILLGSVKGHIGHLFWSSGIASLVKAVLALERGYYPGTANLDTPNPLLKLDDSPFAVAATGSVLDFAERDCCGVSSMGVGGTNAHLILQRHQGQPGSRARLPAPDWRLRRFSLVPEKLGEGMAVAAASASPTAPPGEAQLCAAIVALYEEALGDTGLDENSNYFDLYGDSITAVTLIDQLGARFGIVLTQDDIYQHPTPLALARHLMARLQQTVAAAAPLSPVEPLPPLEPAAAQGCLNPYQGRFYLLEKMQRGSHSHYNVPLCLKGPVAPDWERLCQALRTVLAAQPSFARCLKWNAGTIELGAPRGELLAAERDELAASADPEPRLTAFFGHRFALESGPAARLLLLHHGAQHYLALNFPHLLIDGVGLENLLRALERTLAGQEMAPLAALPARCWGDADLRFWHDRLAGIAPSTLAARLPRSGGSAPQYPAGSAEAVVPPALYGAARAVCRAHSCTPFVLYYAIFNALIAQHSGAAHVLTGTTLNNREGAAVQRIDCRINNLPLHVPVPDSEDYGAILAATASQFSAALQHAAVPLDAIVQAAGGGVPYRLLFMFQNQNDGYRLELDGVPWREAAYRYRPVYGELCFQFKAEAGDGLRLVLHYDPDYHNQADAERLIAAFFALGTRFTHHLLEANSHA
;
A
#
# COMPACT_ATOMS: atom_id res chain seq x y z
N MET A 1 -34.03 -22.12 21.91
CA MET A 1 -34.73 -21.59 20.72
C MET A 1 -34.67 -22.69 19.67
N SER A 2 -35.81 -23.17 19.18
CA SER A 2 -35.84 -24.16 18.09
C SER A 2 -35.20 -23.49 16.87
N ALA A 3 -34.06 -24.01 16.40
CA ALA A 3 -33.47 -23.58 15.14
C ALA A 3 -34.48 -23.90 14.03
N LEU A 4 -34.89 -22.88 13.28
CA LEU A 4 -35.69 -23.06 12.08
C LEU A 4 -34.82 -23.82 11.07
N VAL A 5 -35.07 -25.12 10.90
CA VAL A 5 -34.41 -25.91 9.87
C VAL A 5 -34.89 -25.39 8.53
N HIS A 6 -33.99 -24.75 7.78
CA HIS A 6 -34.30 -24.28 6.44
C HIS A 6 -34.51 -25.46 5.48
N GLU A 7 -35.34 -25.26 4.45
CA GLU A 7 -35.42 -26.26 3.38
C GLU A 7 -34.06 -26.43 2.70
N PRO A 8 -33.70 -27.65 2.26
CA PRO A 8 -32.49 -27.85 1.47
C PRO A 8 -32.54 -27.07 0.16
N LEU A 9 -31.37 -26.63 -0.30
CA LEU A 9 -31.20 -25.99 -1.61
C LEU A 9 -30.55 -26.99 -2.58
N ALA A 10 -30.91 -26.94 -3.85
CA ALA A 10 -30.38 -27.80 -4.89
C ALA A 10 -29.32 -27.05 -5.73
N VAL A 11 -28.14 -27.65 -5.89
CA VAL A 11 -27.17 -27.26 -6.92
C VAL A 11 -27.64 -27.89 -8.23
N VAL A 12 -28.18 -27.06 -9.13
CA VAL A 12 -28.81 -27.52 -10.38
C VAL A 12 -27.91 -27.36 -11.60
N GLY A 13 -26.88 -26.52 -11.51
CA GLY A 13 -25.86 -26.42 -12.55
C GLY A 13 -24.52 -25.97 -11.98
N MET A 14 -23.44 -26.34 -12.66
CA MET A 14 -22.09 -25.93 -12.30
C MET A 14 -21.18 -25.82 -13.52
N ALA A 15 -20.18 -24.97 -13.43
CA ALA A 15 -19.11 -24.85 -14.41
C ALA A 15 -17.81 -24.44 -13.71
N CYS A 16 -16.67 -24.89 -14.24
CA CYS A 16 -15.36 -24.43 -13.78
C CYS A 16 -14.34 -24.48 -14.90
N THR A 17 -13.32 -23.62 -14.79
CA THR A 17 -12.10 -23.68 -15.59
C THR A 17 -10.95 -23.58 -14.61
N LEU A 18 -10.21 -24.68 -14.48
CA LEU A 18 -9.22 -24.90 -13.43
C LEU A 18 -7.86 -25.29 -14.05
N PRO A 19 -6.77 -25.25 -13.29
CA PRO A 19 -5.45 -25.66 -13.79
C PRO A 19 -5.48 -27.04 -14.45
N GLY A 20 -5.16 -27.09 -15.76
CA GLY A 20 -5.16 -28.33 -16.55
C GLY A 20 -6.55 -28.86 -16.95
N ALA A 21 -7.65 -28.15 -16.64
CA ALA A 21 -9.01 -28.61 -16.85
C ALA A 21 -9.92 -27.49 -17.41
N PRO A 22 -10.37 -27.57 -18.67
CA PRO A 22 -11.24 -26.56 -19.28
C PRO A 22 -12.67 -26.57 -18.73
N ASP A 23 -13.13 -27.72 -18.21
CA ASP A 23 -14.46 -27.95 -17.66
C ASP A 23 -14.41 -28.85 -16.41
N TYR A 24 -15.56 -29.08 -15.77
CA TYR A 24 -15.62 -29.87 -14.54
C TYR A 24 -15.49 -31.38 -14.78
N GLN A 25 -15.72 -31.88 -16.01
CA GLN A 25 -15.52 -33.28 -16.36
C GLN A 25 -14.02 -33.59 -16.45
N ALA A 26 -13.27 -32.80 -17.20
CA ALA A 26 -11.81 -32.89 -17.29
C ALA A 26 -11.15 -32.67 -15.94
N TYR A 27 -11.69 -31.75 -15.12
CA TYR A 27 -11.24 -31.56 -13.74
C TYR A 27 -11.44 -32.82 -12.91
N TRP A 28 -12.61 -33.45 -13.01
CA TRP A 28 -12.86 -34.70 -12.30
C TRP A 28 -11.89 -35.80 -12.72
N ASP A 29 -11.71 -35.99 -14.02
CA ASP A 29 -10.86 -37.07 -14.56
C ASP A 29 -9.41 -36.87 -14.10
N ALA A 30 -8.89 -35.64 -14.15
CA ALA A 30 -7.58 -35.30 -13.62
C ALA A 30 -7.45 -35.58 -12.10
N LEU A 31 -8.47 -35.24 -11.31
CA LEU A 31 -8.47 -35.57 -9.88
C LEU A 31 -8.52 -37.08 -9.63
N ALA A 32 -9.35 -37.82 -10.37
CA ALA A 32 -9.51 -39.27 -10.21
C ALA A 32 -8.22 -40.03 -10.58
N ASP A 33 -7.45 -39.51 -11.53
CA ASP A 33 -6.12 -40.03 -11.90
C ASP A 33 -5.01 -39.61 -10.93
N GLY A 34 -5.32 -38.76 -9.94
CA GLY A 34 -4.34 -38.23 -8.97
C GLY A 34 -3.36 -37.23 -9.58
N ALA A 35 -3.70 -36.61 -10.71
CA ALA A 35 -2.80 -35.69 -11.41
C ALA A 35 -2.64 -34.37 -10.65
N ALA A 36 -1.39 -33.91 -10.51
CA ALA A 36 -1.07 -32.58 -10.00
C ALA A 36 -0.74 -31.64 -11.18
N ALA A 37 -1.64 -30.70 -11.46
CA ALA A 37 -1.50 -29.70 -12.51
C ALA A 37 -1.20 -28.34 -11.89
N LEU A 38 0.06 -28.11 -11.48
CA LEU A 38 0.48 -26.84 -10.86
C LEU A 38 0.64 -25.69 -11.86
N ARG A 39 0.67 -25.98 -13.18
CA ARG A 39 0.77 -24.95 -14.22
C ARG A 39 -0.42 -25.08 -15.16
N PRO A 40 -1.40 -24.17 -15.10
CA PRO A 40 -2.37 -24.07 -16.18
C PRO A 40 -1.64 -23.68 -17.46
N ASP A 41 -2.11 -24.21 -18.59
CA ASP A 41 -2.04 -23.44 -19.82
C ASP A 41 -2.87 -22.17 -19.60
N LEU A 42 -2.22 -21.06 -19.25
CA LEU A 42 -2.89 -19.79 -18.95
C LEU A 42 -3.42 -19.10 -20.21
N ALA A 43 -3.26 -19.69 -21.40
CA ALA A 43 -3.84 -19.18 -22.63
C ALA A 43 -5.37 -19.02 -22.55
N TYR A 44 -6.07 -19.86 -21.76
CA TYR A 44 -7.52 -19.75 -21.60
C TYR A 44 -7.93 -18.37 -21.05
N ALA A 45 -7.11 -17.75 -20.20
CA ALA A 45 -7.39 -16.45 -19.61
C ALA A 45 -7.52 -15.34 -20.66
N GLU A 46 -6.89 -15.52 -21.82
CA GLU A 46 -6.93 -14.58 -22.94
C GLU A 46 -8.04 -14.90 -23.95
N LEU A 47 -8.72 -16.06 -23.84
CA LEU A 47 -9.76 -16.48 -24.77
C LEU A 47 -11.14 -15.90 -24.40
N PHE A 48 -11.86 -15.36 -25.38
CA PHE A 48 -13.21 -14.85 -25.20
C PHE A 48 -14.00 -14.79 -26.52
N ASP A 49 -15.33 -14.89 -26.45
CA ASP A 49 -16.25 -14.71 -27.59
C ASP A 49 -17.05 -13.42 -27.41
N PRO A 50 -16.54 -12.26 -27.86
CA PRO A 50 -17.17 -10.97 -27.55
C PRO A 50 -18.51 -10.76 -28.27
N ALA A 51 -18.64 -11.28 -29.50
CA ALA A 51 -19.85 -11.15 -30.30
C ALA A 51 -21.04 -11.83 -29.63
N ARG A 52 -20.80 -12.97 -28.99
CA ARG A 52 -21.81 -13.73 -28.24
C ARG A 52 -22.37 -12.99 -27.00
N TYR A 53 -21.61 -12.05 -26.45
CA TYR A 53 -21.99 -11.29 -25.25
C TYR A 53 -22.29 -9.81 -25.55
N GLY A 54 -22.38 -9.41 -26.83
CA GLY A 54 -22.65 -8.03 -27.23
C GLY A 54 -21.52 -7.06 -26.88
N VAL A 55 -20.29 -7.57 -26.72
CA VAL A 55 -19.09 -6.78 -26.42
C VAL A 55 -18.35 -6.52 -27.72
N SER A 56 -17.86 -5.29 -27.92
CA SER A 56 -17.03 -4.97 -29.10
C SER A 56 -15.64 -5.60 -28.97
N GLU A 57 -14.92 -5.85 -30.06
CA GLU A 57 -13.54 -6.35 -29.99
C GLU A 57 -12.60 -5.40 -29.23
N GLN A 58 -12.83 -4.09 -29.39
CA GLN A 58 -12.07 -3.06 -28.69
C GLN A 58 -12.33 -3.11 -27.18
N GLU A 59 -13.59 -3.27 -26.76
CA GLU A 59 -13.93 -3.44 -25.33
C GLU A 59 -13.38 -4.77 -24.79
N ALA A 60 -13.50 -5.86 -25.53
CA ALA A 60 -13.00 -7.17 -25.11
C ALA A 60 -11.48 -7.18 -24.87
N ARG A 61 -10.72 -6.37 -25.61
CA ARG A 61 -9.26 -6.24 -25.45
C ARG A 61 -8.85 -5.61 -24.11
N ILE A 62 -9.69 -4.72 -23.58
CA ILE A 62 -9.42 -3.90 -22.40
C ILE A 62 -10.12 -4.44 -21.15
N MET A 63 -11.01 -5.41 -21.34
CA MET A 63 -11.81 -6.05 -20.32
C MET A 63 -10.96 -7.00 -19.48
N ASP A 64 -11.02 -6.88 -18.15
CA ASP A 64 -10.31 -7.79 -17.24
C ASP A 64 -10.59 -9.24 -17.65
N PRO A 65 -9.55 -10.09 -17.86
CA PRO A 65 -9.74 -11.50 -18.21
C PRO A 65 -10.69 -12.22 -17.25
N GLN A 66 -10.74 -11.81 -15.99
CA GLN A 66 -11.67 -12.35 -15.01
C GLN A 66 -13.14 -12.09 -15.38
N CYS A 67 -13.48 -10.89 -15.86
CA CYS A 67 -14.82 -10.56 -16.34
C CYS A 67 -15.23 -11.41 -17.54
N ARG A 68 -14.28 -11.63 -18.47
CA ARG A 68 -14.48 -12.45 -19.67
C ARG A 68 -14.76 -13.90 -19.29
N GLN A 69 -13.92 -14.49 -18.43
CA GLN A 69 -14.07 -15.86 -17.98
C GLN A 69 -15.37 -16.07 -17.20
N PHE A 70 -15.74 -15.16 -16.30
CA PHE A 70 -16.93 -15.34 -15.47
C PHE A 70 -18.25 -15.27 -16.28
N LEU A 71 -18.29 -14.49 -17.37
CA LEU A 71 -19.43 -14.53 -18.31
C LEU A 71 -19.59 -15.91 -18.96
N MET A 72 -18.48 -16.52 -19.37
CA MET A 72 -18.48 -17.86 -19.96
C MET A 72 -18.87 -18.93 -18.94
N LEU A 73 -18.31 -18.85 -17.72
CA LEU A 73 -18.67 -19.75 -16.61
C LEU A 73 -20.15 -19.64 -16.23
N ALA A 74 -20.70 -18.43 -16.21
CA ALA A 74 -22.13 -18.20 -15.95
C ALA A 74 -23.00 -18.88 -17.01
N GLU A 75 -22.70 -18.69 -18.30
CA GLU A 75 -23.45 -19.31 -19.39
C GLU A 75 -23.34 -20.84 -19.36
N ALA A 76 -22.15 -21.38 -19.10
CA ALA A 76 -21.94 -22.82 -18.96
C ALA A 76 -22.73 -23.40 -17.78
N ALA A 77 -22.78 -22.72 -16.63
CA ALA A 77 -23.58 -23.16 -15.49
C ALA A 77 -25.09 -23.14 -15.79
N PHE A 78 -25.58 -22.17 -16.56
CA PHE A 78 -26.97 -22.16 -17.03
C PHE A 78 -27.24 -23.32 -18.00
N ALA A 79 -26.34 -23.55 -18.97
CA ALA A 79 -26.47 -24.64 -19.93
C ALA A 79 -26.47 -26.01 -19.22
N ASP A 80 -25.58 -26.18 -18.25
CA ASP A 80 -25.50 -27.37 -17.42
C ASP A 80 -26.78 -27.63 -16.62
N ALA A 81 -27.44 -26.57 -16.13
CA ALA A 81 -28.75 -26.65 -15.50
C ALA A 81 -29.92 -26.88 -16.49
N GLY A 82 -29.67 -26.89 -17.79
CA GLY A 82 -30.71 -27.05 -18.81
C GLY A 82 -31.45 -25.76 -19.17
N TYR A 83 -30.86 -24.60 -18.88
CA TYR A 83 -31.45 -23.28 -19.14
C TYR A 83 -30.64 -22.50 -20.17
N LEU A 84 -31.32 -21.95 -21.19
CA LEU A 84 -30.70 -21.04 -22.13
C LEU A 84 -30.53 -19.67 -21.47
N ARG A 85 -29.31 -19.36 -20.98
CA ARG A 85 -28.96 -18.05 -20.39
C ARG A 85 -29.91 -17.60 -19.26
N GLY A 86 -30.35 -18.53 -18.43
CA GLY A 86 -31.22 -18.24 -17.28
C GLY A 86 -32.70 -17.96 -17.62
N GLN A 87 -33.11 -18.09 -18.88
CA GLN A 87 -34.50 -17.86 -19.30
C GLN A 87 -35.48 -18.80 -18.58
N GLY A 88 -36.57 -18.25 -18.05
CA GLY A 88 -37.62 -19.04 -17.39
C GLY A 88 -37.33 -19.43 -15.93
N MET A 89 -36.25 -18.92 -15.34
CA MET A 89 -35.88 -19.21 -13.94
C MET A 89 -36.49 -18.24 -12.91
N GLY A 90 -37.31 -17.28 -13.33
CA GLY A 90 -37.86 -16.25 -12.44
C GLY A 90 -36.82 -15.19 -12.07
N ARG A 91 -36.79 -14.79 -10.79
CA ARG A 91 -35.86 -13.79 -10.29
C ARG A 91 -34.50 -14.43 -9.95
N VAL A 92 -33.54 -14.23 -10.85
CA VAL A 92 -32.17 -14.77 -10.70
C VAL A 92 -31.24 -13.73 -10.11
N GLY A 93 -30.64 -14.02 -8.95
CA GLY A 93 -29.58 -13.20 -8.35
C GLY A 93 -28.18 -13.64 -8.81
N VAL A 94 -27.18 -12.76 -8.66
CA VAL A 94 -25.78 -13.03 -8.97
C VAL A 94 -24.88 -12.57 -7.81
N VAL A 95 -24.10 -13.49 -7.27
CA VAL A 95 -23.11 -13.18 -6.22
C VAL A 95 -21.74 -13.65 -6.69
N ALA A 96 -20.82 -12.72 -6.94
CA ALA A 96 -19.53 -13.03 -7.54
C ALA A 96 -18.36 -12.57 -6.68
N ALA A 97 -17.27 -13.34 -6.71
CA ALA A 97 -16.00 -12.98 -6.13
C ALA A 97 -14.90 -12.96 -7.20
N GLN A 98 -13.90 -12.10 -7.04
CA GLN A 98 -12.74 -12.13 -7.91
C GLN A 98 -11.45 -11.63 -7.29
N ALA A 99 -10.30 -11.99 -7.86
CA ALA A 99 -9.03 -11.44 -7.41
C ALA A 99 -8.87 -9.97 -7.81
N CYS A 100 -8.06 -9.25 -7.03
CA CYS A 100 -7.60 -7.92 -7.41
C CYS A 100 -6.53 -8.06 -8.52
N ASN A 101 -6.82 -7.54 -9.71
CA ASN A 101 -5.92 -7.63 -10.86
C ASN A 101 -5.29 -6.27 -11.20
N GLY A 102 -4.65 -5.65 -10.20
CA GLY A 102 -4.06 -4.31 -10.32
C GLY A 102 -2.99 -4.25 -11.42
N THR A 103 -2.12 -5.25 -11.47
CA THR A 103 -1.04 -5.37 -12.46
C THR A 103 -1.55 -5.40 -13.91
N TYR A 104 -2.65 -6.12 -14.20
CA TYR A 104 -3.28 -6.10 -15.53
C TYR A 104 -3.76 -4.70 -15.91
N HIS A 105 -4.39 -3.99 -14.97
CA HIS A 105 -4.90 -2.65 -15.22
C HIS A 105 -3.80 -1.58 -15.29
N ASP A 106 -2.73 -1.70 -14.51
CA ASP A 106 -1.55 -0.83 -14.60
C ASP A 106 -0.83 -1.03 -15.93
N TYR A 107 -0.73 -2.29 -16.39
CA TYR A 107 -0.18 -2.61 -17.71
C TYR A 107 -1.08 -2.08 -18.84
N LEU A 108 -2.40 -2.24 -18.73
CA LEU A 108 -3.36 -1.67 -19.67
C LEU A 108 -3.24 -0.13 -19.76
N ALA A 109 -3.12 0.55 -18.61
CA ALA A 109 -2.91 2.00 -18.55
C ALA A 109 -1.57 2.40 -19.18
N THR A 110 -0.51 1.61 -18.97
CA THR A 110 0.79 1.81 -19.62
C THR A 110 0.71 1.64 -21.15
N LEU A 111 -0.05 0.66 -21.65
CA LEU A 111 -0.26 0.47 -23.09
C LEU A 111 -1.05 1.62 -23.72
N ALA A 112 -2.06 2.14 -23.02
CA ALA A 112 -2.78 3.34 -23.45
C ALA A 112 -1.84 4.55 -23.49
N ALA A 113 -1.02 4.73 -22.45
CA ALA A 113 -0.07 5.82 -22.31
C ALA A 113 1.01 5.88 -23.39
N ARG A 114 1.44 4.70 -23.85
CA ARG A 114 2.41 4.55 -24.94
C ARG A 114 1.76 4.56 -26.32
N GLY A 115 0.44 4.75 -26.41
CA GLY A 115 -0.30 4.76 -27.68
C GLY A 115 -0.45 3.39 -28.36
N HIS A 116 -0.17 2.29 -27.65
CA HIS A 116 -0.35 0.92 -28.18
C HIS A 116 -1.82 0.48 -28.18
N ILE A 117 -2.65 1.13 -27.38
CA ILE A 117 -4.12 1.00 -27.36
C ILE A 117 -4.68 2.42 -27.39
N ALA A 118 -5.80 2.63 -28.11
CA ALA A 118 -6.45 3.93 -28.16
C ALA A 118 -6.87 4.37 -26.74
N PRO A 119 -6.74 5.67 -26.39
CA PRO A 119 -7.18 6.19 -25.09
C PRO A 119 -8.67 5.91 -24.91
N LEU A 120 -9.00 5.29 -23.79
CA LEU A 120 -10.35 4.85 -23.47
C LEU A 120 -11.06 5.93 -22.66
N PRO A 121 -12.37 6.15 -22.88
CA PRO A 121 -13.16 6.96 -21.95
C PRO A 121 -13.03 6.40 -20.53
N ALA A 122 -12.75 7.26 -19.54
CA ALA A 122 -12.52 6.85 -18.15
C ALA A 122 -13.65 5.96 -17.59
N LEU A 123 -14.90 6.17 -18.01
CA LEU A 123 -16.02 5.31 -17.64
C LEU A 123 -15.88 3.89 -18.18
N LEU A 124 -15.48 3.72 -19.45
CA LEU A 124 -15.27 2.41 -20.06
C LEU A 124 -14.10 1.66 -19.41
N GLU A 125 -13.03 2.38 -19.05
CA GLU A 125 -11.93 1.79 -18.29
C GLU A 125 -12.41 1.30 -16.91
N ASN A 126 -13.20 2.12 -16.20
CA ASN A 126 -13.71 1.76 -14.89
C ASN A 126 -14.67 0.57 -14.91
N VAL A 127 -15.68 0.55 -15.81
CA VAL A 127 -16.66 -0.55 -15.84
C VAL A 127 -16.07 -1.89 -16.27
N ASN A 128 -14.94 -1.86 -16.98
CA ASN A 128 -14.22 -3.05 -17.44
C ASN A 128 -13.21 -3.60 -16.41
N ARG A 129 -13.09 -2.93 -15.25
CA ARG A 129 -12.47 -3.50 -14.04
C ARG A 129 -13.44 -4.48 -13.40
N GLY A 130 -12.93 -5.61 -12.94
CA GLY A 130 -13.81 -6.65 -12.41
C GLY A 130 -14.23 -6.46 -10.95
N SER A 131 -13.52 -5.66 -10.16
CA SER A 131 -13.68 -5.62 -8.69
C SER A 131 -15.09 -5.21 -8.27
N ASP A 132 -15.74 -4.35 -9.06
CA ASP A 132 -17.04 -3.77 -8.76
C ASP A 132 -18.17 -4.23 -9.68
N PHE A 133 -17.84 -4.72 -10.89
CA PHE A 133 -18.81 -4.89 -11.98
C PHE A 133 -19.04 -6.33 -12.44
N LEU A 134 -18.34 -7.32 -11.87
CA LEU A 134 -18.43 -8.72 -12.30
C LEU A 134 -19.86 -9.27 -12.27
N ALA A 135 -20.55 -9.17 -11.12
CA ALA A 135 -21.91 -9.70 -10.93
C ALA A 135 -22.96 -8.90 -11.72
N THR A 136 -22.85 -7.58 -11.74
CA THR A 136 -23.78 -6.70 -12.47
C THR A 136 -23.62 -6.87 -13.97
N ARG A 137 -22.42 -7.19 -14.46
CA ARG A 137 -22.18 -7.48 -15.88
C ARG A 137 -22.83 -8.78 -16.32
N VAL A 138 -22.73 -9.84 -15.51
CA VAL A 138 -23.49 -11.09 -15.76
C VAL A 138 -24.98 -10.79 -15.81
N SER A 139 -25.48 -10.02 -14.85
CA SER A 139 -26.90 -9.66 -14.78
C SER A 139 -27.35 -8.87 -16.00
N TYR A 140 -26.56 -7.88 -16.43
CA TYR A 140 -26.82 -7.11 -17.65
C TYR A 140 -26.80 -7.98 -18.90
N THR A 141 -25.78 -8.83 -19.07
CA THR A 141 -25.58 -9.65 -20.28
C THR A 141 -26.66 -10.72 -20.46
N PHE A 142 -27.20 -11.26 -19.37
CA PHE A 142 -28.21 -12.32 -19.39
C PHE A 142 -29.61 -11.87 -18.97
N ASP A 143 -29.84 -10.55 -18.83
CA ASP A 143 -31.13 -9.96 -18.43
C ASP A 143 -31.68 -10.54 -17.10
N LEU A 144 -30.81 -10.61 -16.09
CA LEU A 144 -31.14 -11.14 -14.77
C LEU A 144 -31.57 -10.00 -13.83
N ASN A 145 -32.70 -10.20 -13.16
CA ASN A 145 -33.41 -9.15 -12.43
C ASN A 145 -33.39 -9.32 -10.90
N GLY A 146 -32.53 -10.18 -10.36
CA GLY A 146 -32.31 -10.34 -8.92
C GLY A 146 -31.19 -9.47 -8.36
N PRO A 147 -30.91 -9.56 -7.05
CA PRO A 147 -29.75 -8.91 -6.42
C PRO A 147 -28.44 -9.34 -7.10
N ALA A 148 -27.62 -8.36 -7.46
CA ALA A 148 -26.35 -8.57 -8.14
C ALA A 148 -25.25 -7.77 -7.44
N PHE A 149 -24.27 -8.45 -6.85
CA PHE A 149 -23.16 -7.75 -6.18
C PHE A 149 -21.89 -8.59 -6.13
N ASN A 150 -20.77 -7.88 -6.06
CA ASN A 150 -19.46 -8.44 -5.82
C ASN A 150 -19.19 -8.50 -4.31
N LEU A 151 -18.44 -9.51 -3.86
CA LEU A 151 -17.96 -9.55 -2.48
C LEU A 151 -16.52 -10.08 -2.38
N GLN A 152 -15.84 -9.64 -1.32
CA GLN A 152 -14.43 -9.88 -1.10
C GLN A 152 -14.17 -10.18 0.37
N SER A 153 -13.63 -11.36 0.66
CA SER A 153 -13.20 -11.80 2.00
C SER A 153 -11.83 -12.51 1.96
N GLY A 154 -11.02 -12.25 0.93
CA GLY A 154 -9.76 -12.93 0.67
C GLY A 154 -9.98 -14.37 0.18
N CYS A 155 -9.22 -15.33 0.68
CA CYS A 155 -9.27 -16.72 0.21
C CYS A 155 -10.63 -17.43 0.39
N SER A 156 -11.52 -16.91 1.26
CA SER A 156 -12.87 -17.44 1.46
C SER A 156 -13.94 -16.89 0.50
N SER A 157 -13.60 -15.90 -0.35
CA SER A 157 -14.59 -15.08 -1.08
C SER A 157 -15.61 -15.87 -1.89
N SER A 158 -15.18 -16.81 -2.73
CA SER A 158 -16.10 -17.60 -3.54
C SER A 158 -17.01 -18.54 -2.73
N LEU A 159 -16.58 -19.03 -1.57
CA LEU A 159 -17.45 -19.83 -0.71
C LEU A 159 -18.43 -18.96 0.08
N VAL A 160 -18.00 -17.75 0.48
CA VAL A 160 -18.90 -16.73 1.05
C VAL A 160 -19.95 -16.33 0.02
N ALA A 161 -19.60 -16.20 -1.27
CA ALA A 161 -20.59 -15.97 -2.34
C ALA A 161 -21.65 -17.05 -2.45
N VAL A 162 -21.26 -18.32 -2.31
CA VAL A 162 -22.22 -19.42 -2.26
C VAL A 162 -23.07 -19.37 -0.98
N SER A 163 -22.50 -19.00 0.17
CA SER A 163 -23.26 -18.84 1.41
C SER A 163 -24.29 -17.72 1.32
N GLU A 164 -23.91 -16.56 0.79
CA GLU A 164 -24.83 -15.43 0.57
C GLU A 164 -25.92 -15.80 -0.44
N ALA A 165 -25.60 -16.56 -1.48
CA ALA A 165 -26.60 -17.11 -2.39
C ALA A 165 -27.62 -18.00 -1.67
N CYS A 166 -27.17 -18.84 -0.73
CA CYS A 166 -28.08 -19.64 0.09
C CYS A 166 -29.01 -18.76 0.94
N HIS A 167 -28.48 -17.71 1.56
CA HIS A 167 -29.30 -16.78 2.37
C HIS A 167 -30.29 -15.97 1.53
N LEU A 168 -29.94 -15.56 0.30
CA LEU A 168 -30.87 -14.92 -0.63
C LEU A 168 -32.03 -15.83 -1.02
N LEU A 169 -31.78 -17.14 -1.15
CA LEU A 169 -32.80 -18.14 -1.44
C LEU A 169 -33.68 -18.43 -0.23
N TRP A 170 -33.09 -18.70 0.94
CA TRP A 170 -33.85 -18.95 2.18
C TRP A 170 -34.69 -17.76 2.65
N SER A 171 -34.27 -16.54 2.31
CA SER A 171 -35.06 -15.32 2.57
C SER A 171 -36.13 -15.04 1.51
N GLY A 172 -36.26 -15.87 0.47
CA GLY A 172 -37.23 -15.71 -0.60
C GLY A 172 -36.98 -14.47 -1.48
N ARG A 173 -35.75 -13.93 -1.50
CA ARG A 173 -35.41 -12.75 -2.32
C ARG A 173 -35.17 -13.11 -3.79
N CYS A 174 -34.87 -14.38 -4.07
CA CYS A 174 -34.59 -14.93 -5.40
C CYS A 174 -35.24 -16.30 -5.60
N ASP A 175 -35.52 -16.66 -6.86
CA ASP A 175 -35.96 -18.00 -7.26
C ASP A 175 -34.79 -18.92 -7.61
N ALA A 176 -33.68 -18.31 -8.05
CA ALA A 176 -32.40 -18.95 -8.31
C ALA A 176 -31.27 -17.95 -8.03
N VAL A 177 -30.08 -18.43 -7.71
CA VAL A 177 -28.89 -17.59 -7.57
C VAL A 177 -27.70 -18.25 -8.25
N LEU A 178 -27.02 -17.50 -9.11
CA LEU A 178 -25.71 -17.86 -9.65
C LEU A 178 -24.64 -17.33 -8.69
N ALA A 179 -23.77 -18.21 -8.22
CA ALA A 179 -22.72 -17.86 -7.27
C ALA A 179 -21.38 -18.47 -7.66
N GLY A 180 -20.29 -17.74 -7.44
CA GLY A 180 -18.96 -18.27 -7.74
C GLY A 180 -17.85 -17.24 -7.66
N GLY A 181 -16.74 -17.56 -8.29
CA GLY A 181 -15.66 -16.59 -8.44
C GLY A 181 -14.55 -17.04 -9.37
N VAL A 182 -13.70 -16.08 -9.73
CA VAL A 182 -12.59 -16.26 -10.66
C VAL A 182 -11.35 -15.54 -10.10
N ALA A 183 -10.19 -16.16 -10.23
CA ALA A 183 -8.92 -15.56 -9.86
C ALA A 183 -7.94 -15.81 -11.00
N ILE A 184 -7.47 -14.75 -11.63
CA ILE A 184 -6.45 -14.81 -12.68
C ILE A 184 -5.34 -13.84 -12.30
N THR A 185 -4.13 -14.36 -12.14
CA THR A 185 -2.94 -13.56 -11.81
C THR A 185 -2.29 -13.06 -13.09
N PHE A 186 -1.95 -11.77 -13.14
CA PHE A 186 -1.22 -11.15 -14.25
C PHE A 186 0.16 -10.63 -13.75
N PRO A 187 1.24 -10.74 -14.55
CA PRO A 187 1.31 -11.32 -15.89
C PRO A 187 1.19 -12.86 -15.89
N LEU A 188 0.63 -13.42 -16.96
CA LEU A 188 0.30 -14.85 -17.06
C LEU A 188 1.55 -15.74 -17.13
N ASP A 189 2.71 -15.19 -17.50
CA ASP A 189 3.98 -15.90 -17.62
C ASP A 189 4.90 -15.69 -16.41
N ALA A 190 4.40 -15.09 -15.32
CA ALA A 190 5.15 -14.91 -14.09
C ALA A 190 5.63 -16.27 -13.52
N GLY A 191 6.94 -16.34 -13.22
CA GLY A 191 7.52 -17.48 -12.53
C GLY A 191 7.09 -17.57 -11.06
N TYR A 192 7.38 -18.71 -10.43
CA TYR A 192 7.21 -18.87 -8.99
C TYR A 192 8.48 -18.39 -8.26
N GLU A 193 8.37 -17.38 -7.41
CA GLU A 193 9.47 -16.86 -6.60
C GLU A 193 9.10 -16.88 -5.11
N TYR A 194 9.90 -17.56 -4.31
CA TYR A 194 9.72 -17.64 -2.86
C TYR A 194 10.33 -16.42 -2.17
N GLN A 195 9.61 -15.85 -1.20
CA GLN A 195 10.10 -14.79 -0.33
C GLN A 195 10.07 -15.24 1.14
N PRO A 196 11.20 -15.14 1.88
CA PRO A 196 11.22 -15.45 3.31
C PRO A 196 10.16 -14.68 4.11
N GLY A 197 9.42 -15.39 4.97
CA GLY A 197 8.34 -14.83 5.78
C GLY A 197 6.98 -14.70 5.08
N SER A 198 6.86 -15.15 3.83
CA SER A 198 5.57 -15.27 3.12
C SER A 198 4.83 -16.58 3.45
N ILE A 199 3.58 -16.70 2.99
CA ILE A 199 2.78 -17.94 3.09
C ILE A 199 3.12 -18.96 1.98
N TYR A 200 4.05 -18.62 1.09
CA TYR A 200 4.37 -19.41 -0.09
C TYR A 200 5.36 -20.52 0.23
N SER A 201 5.17 -21.69 -0.39
CA SER A 201 6.05 -22.86 -0.25
C SER A 201 7.46 -22.53 -0.76
N GLU A 202 8.51 -22.87 -0.03
CA GLU A 202 9.88 -22.69 -0.54
C GLU A 202 10.12 -23.61 -1.75
N GLY A 203 9.59 -24.83 -1.68
CA GLY A 203 9.73 -25.83 -2.75
C GLY A 203 8.78 -25.67 -3.94
N GLY A 204 7.92 -24.64 -3.96
CA GLY A 204 6.97 -24.39 -5.06
C GLY A 204 5.94 -25.49 -5.26
N VAL A 205 5.61 -26.25 -4.19
CA VAL A 205 4.62 -27.33 -4.24
C VAL A 205 3.70 -27.21 -3.04
N CYS A 206 2.40 -27.16 -3.29
CA CYS A 206 1.39 -27.14 -2.24
C CYS A 206 1.24 -28.56 -1.66
N ARG A 207 1.53 -28.74 -0.36
CA ARG A 207 1.48 -30.05 0.31
C ARG A 207 0.50 -30.07 1.50
N PRO A 208 -0.82 -29.99 1.27
CA PRO A 208 -1.78 -30.01 2.37
C PRO A 208 -1.63 -31.27 3.23
N PHE A 209 -1.63 -31.08 4.55
CA PHE A 209 -1.51 -32.14 5.56
C PHE A 209 -0.20 -32.95 5.61
N ASP A 210 0.76 -32.74 4.71
CA ASP A 210 2.03 -33.48 4.71
C ASP A 210 3.00 -32.95 5.78
N ALA A 211 3.88 -33.80 6.31
CA ALA A 211 4.91 -33.42 7.26
C ALA A 211 5.90 -32.40 6.70
N ARG A 212 6.02 -32.30 5.37
CA ARG A 212 6.86 -31.33 4.64
C ARG A 212 6.07 -30.10 4.18
N ALA A 213 4.85 -29.90 4.70
CA ALA A 213 4.05 -28.71 4.44
C ALA A 213 4.83 -27.45 4.88
N ASP A 214 5.18 -26.59 3.93
CA ASP A 214 5.98 -25.37 4.14
C ASP A 214 5.28 -24.10 3.66
N GLY A 215 4.13 -24.22 2.99
CA GLY A 215 3.37 -23.10 2.45
C GLY A 215 2.48 -23.50 1.28
N THR A 216 1.95 -22.49 0.61
CA THR A 216 1.02 -22.63 -0.51
C THR A 216 1.63 -22.22 -1.84
N VAL A 217 0.95 -22.51 -2.96
CA VAL A 217 1.39 -22.13 -4.31
C VAL A 217 0.22 -21.42 -5.00
N PRO A 218 0.40 -20.21 -5.57
CA PRO A 218 -0.67 -19.50 -6.24
C PRO A 218 -1.11 -20.22 -7.52
N ALA A 219 -2.39 -20.15 -7.84
CA ALA A 219 -2.94 -20.68 -9.08
C ALA A 219 -4.06 -19.78 -9.63
N SER A 220 -4.36 -19.92 -10.91
CA SER A 220 -5.46 -19.20 -11.57
C SER A 220 -6.55 -20.16 -12.01
N GLY A 221 -7.80 -19.74 -11.86
CA GLY A 221 -8.99 -20.48 -12.27
C GLY A 221 -10.25 -19.89 -11.67
N GLY A 222 -11.39 -20.47 -12.02
CA GLY A 222 -12.68 -20.03 -11.52
C GLY A 222 -13.77 -21.07 -11.69
N GLY A 223 -14.93 -20.75 -11.13
CA GLY A 223 -16.13 -21.55 -11.29
C GLY A 223 -17.38 -20.80 -10.88
N ALA A 224 -18.52 -21.36 -11.25
CA ALA A 224 -19.84 -20.89 -10.89
C ALA A 224 -20.77 -22.08 -10.61
N VAL A 225 -21.69 -21.91 -9.68
CA VAL A 225 -22.79 -22.83 -9.38
C VAL A 225 -24.12 -22.09 -9.46
N LEU A 226 -25.14 -22.79 -9.92
CA LEU A 226 -26.51 -22.31 -9.98
C LEU A 226 -27.34 -23.06 -8.93
N ILE A 227 -27.94 -22.30 -8.02
CA ILE A 227 -28.62 -22.85 -6.84
C ILE A 227 -30.09 -22.44 -6.86
N LYS A 228 -30.98 -23.37 -6.52
CA LYS A 228 -32.43 -23.15 -6.38
C LYS A 228 -32.96 -23.75 -5.07
N PRO A 229 -34.10 -23.29 -4.56
CA PRO A 229 -34.83 -24.04 -3.54
C PRO A 229 -35.14 -25.45 -4.05
N LEU A 230 -34.99 -26.48 -3.21
CA LEU A 230 -35.22 -27.86 -3.65
C LEU A 230 -36.64 -28.06 -4.21
N ALA A 231 -37.65 -27.43 -3.58
CA ALA A 231 -39.02 -27.48 -4.07
C ALA A 231 -39.15 -26.91 -5.49
N HIS A 232 -38.45 -25.82 -5.80
CA HIS A 232 -38.43 -25.23 -7.15
C HIS A 232 -37.69 -26.13 -8.14
N ALA A 233 -36.54 -26.69 -7.76
CA ALA A 233 -35.79 -27.59 -8.62
C ALA A 233 -36.61 -28.83 -9.02
N LEU A 234 -37.30 -29.44 -8.05
CA LEU A 234 -38.18 -30.58 -8.30
C LEU A 234 -39.40 -30.21 -9.16
N ARG A 235 -40.04 -29.06 -8.88
CA ARG A 235 -41.17 -28.54 -9.68
C ARG A 235 -40.77 -28.33 -11.14
N ASP A 236 -39.59 -27.76 -11.36
CA ASP A 236 -39.13 -27.36 -12.69
C ASP A 236 -38.44 -28.51 -13.45
N GLY A 237 -38.34 -29.68 -12.80
CA GLY A 237 -37.77 -30.91 -13.35
C GLY A 237 -36.25 -30.91 -13.45
N ASP A 238 -35.57 -30.04 -12.70
CA ASP A 238 -34.13 -29.82 -12.84
C ASP A 238 -33.31 -31.06 -12.46
N SER A 239 -32.18 -31.25 -13.15
CA SER A 239 -31.15 -32.20 -12.72
C SER A 239 -30.44 -31.62 -11.49
N ILE A 240 -30.29 -32.42 -10.43
CA ILE A 240 -29.69 -31.99 -9.15
C ILE A 240 -28.38 -32.73 -8.94
N HIS A 241 -27.28 -32.00 -8.80
CA HIS A 241 -25.98 -32.61 -8.47
C HIS A 241 -25.85 -32.96 -6.99
N ALA A 242 -26.22 -32.02 -6.13
CA ALA A 242 -26.13 -32.15 -4.68
C ALA A 242 -27.10 -31.18 -4.00
N LEU A 243 -27.33 -31.40 -2.70
CA LEU A 243 -28.12 -30.53 -1.85
C LEU A 243 -27.22 -29.75 -0.90
N VAL A 244 -27.48 -28.45 -0.72
CA VAL A 244 -26.90 -27.64 0.36
C VAL A 244 -27.85 -27.70 1.55
N ARG A 245 -27.36 -28.24 2.67
CA ARG A 245 -28.11 -28.43 3.92
C ARG A 245 -27.93 -27.28 4.90
N ALA A 246 -26.74 -26.67 4.91
CA ALA A 246 -26.47 -25.44 5.63
C ALA A 246 -25.27 -24.71 5.03
N ALA A 247 -25.21 -23.43 5.31
CA ALA A 247 -24.16 -22.52 4.95
C ALA A 247 -23.94 -21.56 6.12
N GLY A 248 -22.68 -21.29 6.47
CA GLY A 248 -22.35 -20.37 7.54
C GLY A 248 -21.09 -19.56 7.22
N VAL A 249 -21.07 -18.33 7.73
CA VAL A 249 -19.94 -17.42 7.65
C VAL A 249 -19.75 -16.73 8.99
N ASN A 250 -18.51 -16.59 9.46
CA ASN A 250 -18.19 -15.76 10.61
C ASN A 250 -16.83 -15.06 10.45
N ASN A 251 -16.41 -14.30 11.47
CA ASN A 251 -15.06 -13.75 11.54
C ASN A 251 -14.41 -14.06 12.91
N ASP A 252 -13.12 -14.34 12.88
CA ASP A 252 -12.30 -14.62 14.06
C ASP A 252 -12.24 -13.44 15.06
N GLY A 253 -12.41 -12.21 14.57
CA GLY A 253 -12.26 -10.98 15.36
C GLY A 253 -10.84 -10.83 15.91
N ALA A 254 -10.69 -10.25 17.11
CA ALA A 254 -9.40 -10.14 17.78
C ALA A 254 -8.94 -11.44 18.45
N ARG A 255 -9.70 -12.54 18.36
CA ARG A 255 -9.40 -13.83 19.01
C ARG A 255 -8.44 -14.69 18.18
N LYS A 256 -7.34 -14.08 17.74
CA LYS A 256 -6.24 -14.67 16.97
C LYS A 256 -4.95 -13.91 17.30
N VAL A 257 -3.82 -14.59 17.17
CA VAL A 257 -2.50 -14.07 17.63
C VAL A 257 -1.97 -12.90 16.79
N SER A 258 -2.43 -12.76 15.55
CA SER A 258 -2.11 -11.64 14.66
C SER A 258 -3.27 -11.45 13.67
N PHE A 259 -3.24 -10.37 12.89
CA PHE A 259 -4.27 -10.13 11.87
C PHE A 259 -4.39 -11.29 10.86
N ALA A 260 -3.27 -11.89 10.46
CA ALA A 260 -3.21 -12.94 9.44
C ALA A 260 -3.33 -14.38 9.98
N ALA A 261 -3.24 -14.56 11.31
CA ALA A 261 -3.30 -15.89 11.91
C ALA A 261 -4.73 -16.44 11.96
N PRO A 262 -4.96 -17.72 11.67
CA PRO A 262 -6.28 -18.33 11.81
C PRO A 262 -6.63 -18.58 13.29
N SER A 263 -7.93 -18.62 13.62
CA SER A 263 -8.42 -18.97 14.95
C SER A 263 -9.11 -20.34 15.00
N SER A 264 -8.59 -21.26 15.82
CA SER A 264 -9.27 -22.55 16.05
C SER A 264 -10.63 -22.37 16.75
N ASP A 265 -10.76 -21.37 17.62
CA ASP A 265 -12.04 -21.08 18.30
C ASP A 265 -13.05 -20.43 17.37
N GLY A 266 -12.61 -19.51 16.50
CA GLY A 266 -13.45 -18.91 15.46
C GLY A 266 -14.00 -19.94 14.49
N GLN A 267 -13.15 -20.84 13.99
CA GLN A 267 -13.56 -21.96 13.13
C GLN A 267 -14.50 -22.93 13.84
N LEU A 268 -14.23 -23.29 15.11
CA LEU A 268 -15.13 -24.15 15.88
C LEU A 268 -16.51 -23.50 16.10
N ALA A 269 -16.55 -22.19 16.38
CA ALA A 269 -17.81 -21.47 16.54
C ALA A 269 -18.65 -21.52 15.26
N LEU A 270 -18.04 -21.28 14.10
CA LEU A 270 -18.70 -21.41 12.80
C LEU A 270 -19.24 -22.83 12.58
N LEU A 271 -18.40 -23.84 12.83
CA LEU A 271 -18.78 -25.23 12.66
C LEU A 271 -19.97 -25.58 13.56
N ARG A 272 -19.95 -25.23 14.83
CA ARG A 272 -21.07 -25.51 15.75
C ARG A 272 -22.37 -24.87 15.29
N GLU A 273 -22.32 -23.61 14.87
CA GLU A 273 -23.49 -22.90 14.36
C GLU A 273 -24.05 -23.56 13.10
N THR A 274 -23.19 -23.89 12.15
CA THR A 274 -23.59 -24.47 10.85
C THR A 274 -24.17 -25.88 11.00
N TYR A 275 -23.58 -26.73 11.86
CA TYR A 275 -24.09 -28.09 12.12
C TYR A 275 -25.35 -28.07 12.99
N ALA A 276 -25.48 -27.13 13.91
CA ALA A 276 -26.72 -26.94 14.66
C ALA A 276 -27.88 -26.51 13.75
N ALA A 277 -27.62 -25.62 12.77
CA ALA A 277 -28.62 -25.16 11.82
C ALA A 277 -29.08 -26.24 10.83
N SER A 278 -28.18 -27.15 10.43
CA SER A 278 -28.50 -28.22 9.46
C SER A 278 -29.23 -29.42 10.06
N GLY A 279 -29.09 -29.65 11.37
CA GLY A 279 -29.49 -30.87 12.04
C GLY A 279 -28.66 -32.10 11.66
N VAL A 280 -27.54 -31.93 10.96
CA VAL A 280 -26.62 -33.00 10.56
C VAL A 280 -25.61 -33.24 11.68
N ALA A 281 -25.42 -34.49 12.08
CA ALA A 281 -24.36 -34.88 13.01
C ALA A 281 -23.03 -35.07 12.24
N PRO A 282 -21.87 -34.68 12.80
CA PRO A 282 -20.58 -34.89 12.16
C PRO A 282 -20.30 -36.35 11.77
N ALA A 283 -20.88 -37.33 12.48
CA ALA A 283 -20.75 -38.75 12.17
C ALA A 283 -21.36 -39.16 10.81
N GLN A 284 -22.26 -38.34 10.24
CA GLN A 284 -22.87 -38.53 8.92
C GLN A 284 -21.99 -38.02 7.77
N LEU A 285 -20.84 -37.38 8.08
CA LEU A 285 -19.92 -36.89 7.06
C LEU A 285 -19.09 -38.04 6.50
N ALA A 286 -19.15 -38.22 5.19
CA ALA A 286 -18.24 -39.11 4.46
C ALA A 286 -16.84 -38.50 4.40
N PHE A 287 -16.76 -37.19 4.13
CA PHE A 287 -15.52 -36.45 4.05
C PHE A 287 -15.72 -34.95 4.36
N VAL A 288 -14.60 -34.26 4.59
CA VAL A 288 -14.53 -32.80 4.64
C VAL A 288 -13.47 -32.34 3.64
N GLU A 289 -13.89 -31.53 2.68
CA GLU A 289 -13.00 -30.81 1.78
C GLU A 289 -12.56 -29.53 2.48
N CYS A 290 -11.35 -29.57 3.03
CA CYS A 290 -10.79 -28.54 3.89
C CYS A 290 -10.25 -27.34 3.10
N HIS A 291 -10.06 -26.23 3.82
CA HIS A 291 -9.32 -25.10 3.28
C HIS A 291 -7.84 -25.44 3.09
N ALA A 292 -7.24 -26.22 4.00
CA ALA A 292 -5.86 -26.69 4.05
C ALA A 292 -5.01 -26.41 2.80
N THR A 293 -4.01 -25.55 2.95
CA THR A 293 -3.18 -24.98 1.89
C THR A 293 -1.74 -25.47 1.96
N GLY A 294 -1.41 -26.42 2.85
CA GLY A 294 -0.04 -26.84 3.09
C GLY A 294 0.73 -25.89 4.00
N THR A 295 0.04 -25.08 4.80
CA THR A 295 0.71 -24.18 5.76
C THR A 295 0.99 -24.90 7.08
N VAL A 296 2.18 -24.66 7.63
CA VAL A 296 2.67 -25.31 8.88
C VAL A 296 1.67 -25.17 10.03
N VAL A 297 1.02 -24.01 10.14
CA VAL A 297 0.13 -23.66 11.26
C VAL A 297 -1.35 -23.77 10.91
N GLY A 298 -1.75 -23.45 9.67
CA GLY A 298 -3.15 -23.40 9.27
C GLY A 298 -3.80 -24.79 9.23
N ASP A 299 -3.15 -25.76 8.60
CA ASP A 299 -3.70 -27.11 8.43
C ASP A 299 -3.98 -27.78 9.80
N PRO A 300 -3.06 -27.76 10.79
CA PRO A 300 -3.35 -28.30 12.13
C PRO A 300 -4.45 -27.56 12.90
N ILE A 301 -4.63 -26.25 12.66
CA ILE A 301 -5.69 -25.46 13.32
C ILE A 301 -7.07 -25.89 12.82
N GLU A 302 -7.20 -26.12 11.51
CA GLU A 302 -8.45 -26.58 10.89
C GLU A 302 -8.84 -27.97 11.37
N VAL A 303 -7.90 -28.93 11.37
CA VAL A 303 -8.14 -30.29 11.88
C VAL A 303 -8.50 -30.28 13.37
N ARG A 304 -7.86 -29.41 14.16
CA ARG A 304 -8.20 -29.25 15.58
C ARG A 304 -9.62 -28.72 15.78
N ALA A 305 -10.06 -27.75 14.99
CA ALA A 305 -11.43 -27.24 15.07
C ALA A 305 -12.46 -28.32 14.72
N LEU A 306 -12.22 -29.10 13.66
CA LEU A 306 -13.07 -30.24 13.28
C LEU A 306 -13.11 -31.32 14.36
N ARG A 307 -11.98 -31.64 15.00
CA ARG A 307 -11.94 -32.60 16.12
C ARG A 307 -12.80 -32.15 17.28
N ARG A 308 -12.63 -30.90 17.71
CA ARG A 308 -13.43 -30.30 18.79
C ARG A 308 -14.91 -30.24 18.47
N LEU A 309 -15.28 -30.14 17.19
CA LEU A 309 -16.67 -30.29 16.75
C LEU A 309 -17.15 -31.71 17.00
N VAL A 310 -16.47 -32.74 16.48
CA VAL A 310 -16.89 -34.14 16.65
C VAL A 310 -16.97 -34.54 18.13
N GLU A 311 -15.99 -34.14 18.94
CA GLU A 311 -15.96 -34.38 20.40
C GLU A 311 -17.12 -33.70 21.15
N SER A 312 -17.77 -32.69 20.55
CA SER A 312 -18.94 -32.03 21.15
C SER A 312 -20.26 -32.74 20.88
N TYR A 313 -20.26 -33.83 20.10
CA TYR A 313 -21.41 -34.69 19.87
C TYR A 313 -21.28 -36.00 20.66
N PRO A 314 -22.39 -36.70 20.97
CA PRO A 314 -22.34 -38.01 21.61
C PRO A 314 -21.41 -38.97 20.84
N PRO A 315 -20.64 -39.83 21.54
CA PRO A 315 -19.74 -40.77 20.89
C PRO A 315 -20.53 -41.65 19.92
N ALA A 316 -20.30 -41.48 18.61
CA ALA A 316 -20.76 -42.43 17.62
C ALA A 316 -19.83 -43.65 17.65
N GLN A 317 -20.36 -44.86 17.48
CA GLN A 317 -19.51 -46.04 17.24
C GLN A 317 -18.87 -45.87 15.86
N PRO A 318 -17.54 -45.64 15.70
CA PRO A 318 -16.98 -45.49 14.38
C PRO A 318 -16.60 -46.87 13.86
N HIS A 319 -17.27 -47.35 12.80
CA HIS A 319 -16.72 -48.44 11.99
C HIS A 319 -15.66 -47.93 10.99
N ARG A 320 -15.63 -46.62 10.66
CA ARG A 320 -14.68 -46.00 9.70
C ARG A 320 -14.36 -44.51 10.02
N PRO A 321 -13.13 -44.01 9.73
CA PRO A 321 -12.75 -42.60 9.91
C PRO A 321 -13.45 -41.68 8.89
N ILE A 322 -13.61 -40.39 9.21
CA ILE A 322 -14.07 -39.34 8.29
C ILE A 322 -12.86 -38.87 7.47
N LEU A 323 -12.98 -38.84 6.15
CA LEU A 323 -11.86 -38.43 5.29
C LEU A 323 -11.69 -36.91 5.31
N LEU A 324 -10.45 -36.45 5.48
CA LEU A 324 -10.05 -35.06 5.29
C LEU A 324 -9.19 -34.96 4.04
N GLY A 325 -9.43 -33.93 3.24
CA GLY A 325 -8.56 -33.66 2.10
C GLY A 325 -8.70 -32.25 1.54
N SER A 326 -7.86 -31.96 0.54
CA SER A 326 -7.78 -30.64 -0.07
C SER A 326 -7.39 -30.75 -1.55
N VAL A 327 -8.12 -30.05 -2.40
CA VAL A 327 -7.81 -29.93 -3.82
C VAL A 327 -6.53 -29.16 -4.08
N LYS A 328 -6.04 -28.35 -3.12
CA LYS A 328 -4.90 -27.45 -3.35
C LYS A 328 -3.60 -28.20 -3.62
N GLY A 329 -3.49 -29.47 -3.21
CA GLY A 329 -2.40 -30.35 -3.63
C GLY A 329 -2.40 -30.66 -5.13
N HIS A 330 -3.57 -30.68 -5.78
CA HIS A 330 -3.70 -30.97 -7.20
C HIS A 330 -3.54 -29.73 -8.07
N ILE A 331 -4.13 -28.60 -7.65
CA ILE A 331 -4.28 -27.41 -8.50
C ILE A 331 -3.65 -26.15 -7.93
N GLY A 332 -2.99 -26.21 -6.76
CA GLY A 332 -2.55 -25.02 -6.04
C GLY A 332 -3.69 -24.24 -5.40
N HIS A 333 -3.41 -23.02 -4.95
CA HIS A 333 -4.33 -22.15 -4.24
C HIS A 333 -4.80 -20.99 -5.12
N LEU A 334 -6.09 -21.03 -5.47
CA LEU A 334 -6.73 -20.04 -6.35
C LEU A 334 -7.19 -18.77 -5.61
N PHE A 335 -6.64 -18.49 -4.42
CA PHE A 335 -7.05 -17.39 -3.53
C PHE A 335 -8.58 -17.20 -3.48
N TRP A 336 -9.10 -16.09 -4.00
CA TRP A 336 -10.51 -15.70 -4.04
C TRP A 336 -11.45 -16.75 -4.63
N SER A 337 -11.01 -17.55 -5.60
CA SER A 337 -11.81 -18.62 -6.23
C SER A 337 -11.53 -20.02 -5.66
N SER A 338 -10.82 -20.14 -4.54
CA SER A 338 -10.48 -21.45 -3.98
C SER A 338 -11.67 -22.22 -3.42
N GLY A 339 -12.65 -21.50 -2.88
CA GLY A 339 -13.86 -22.09 -2.32
C GLY A 339 -14.69 -22.82 -3.37
N ILE A 340 -14.83 -22.23 -4.56
CA ILE A 340 -15.64 -22.82 -5.64
C ILE A 340 -14.99 -24.09 -6.22
N ALA A 341 -13.66 -24.15 -6.32
CA ALA A 341 -12.96 -25.36 -6.77
C ALA A 341 -13.13 -26.54 -5.78
N SER A 342 -13.06 -26.26 -4.47
CA SER A 342 -13.36 -27.22 -3.41
C SER A 342 -14.82 -27.66 -3.44
N LEU A 343 -15.77 -26.74 -3.67
CA LEU A 343 -17.19 -27.07 -3.79
C LEU A 343 -17.46 -28.01 -4.97
N VAL A 344 -16.93 -27.69 -6.16
CA VAL A 344 -17.13 -28.53 -7.36
C VAL A 344 -16.57 -29.94 -7.15
N LYS A 345 -15.37 -30.08 -6.57
CA LYS A 345 -14.82 -31.40 -6.21
C LYS A 345 -15.74 -32.16 -5.25
N ALA A 346 -16.23 -31.48 -4.20
CA ALA A 346 -17.08 -32.11 -3.20
C ALA A 346 -18.43 -32.56 -3.79
N VAL A 347 -19.05 -31.73 -4.63
CA VAL A 347 -20.29 -32.07 -5.35
C VAL A 347 -20.07 -33.30 -6.24
N LEU A 348 -19.01 -33.30 -7.05
CA LEU A 348 -18.69 -34.43 -7.94
C LEU A 348 -18.36 -35.71 -7.16
N ALA A 349 -17.68 -35.60 -6.01
CA ALA A 349 -17.39 -36.73 -5.15
C ALA A 349 -18.67 -37.36 -4.56
N LEU A 350 -19.60 -36.51 -4.11
CA LEU A 350 -20.92 -36.95 -3.66
C LEU A 350 -21.72 -37.59 -4.79
N GLU A 351 -21.70 -37.01 -6.00
CA GLU A 351 -22.43 -37.50 -7.17
C GLU A 351 -21.89 -38.86 -7.65
N ARG A 352 -20.56 -39.00 -7.73
CA ARG A 352 -19.89 -40.19 -8.29
C ARG A 352 -19.57 -41.28 -7.27
N GLY A 353 -19.68 -41.01 -5.97
CA GLY A 353 -19.39 -42.00 -4.92
C GLY A 353 -17.93 -42.37 -4.80
N TYR A 354 -17.06 -41.41 -5.07
CA TYR A 354 -15.62 -41.58 -5.03
C TYR A 354 -14.99 -40.30 -4.50
N TYR A 355 -13.96 -40.41 -3.66
CA TYR A 355 -13.18 -39.27 -3.20
C TYR A 355 -11.76 -39.41 -3.75
N PRO A 356 -11.25 -38.48 -4.58
CA PRO A 356 -9.98 -38.65 -5.28
C PRO A 356 -8.72 -38.50 -4.40
N GLY A 357 -8.87 -38.11 -3.13
CA GLY A 357 -7.74 -37.93 -2.22
C GLY A 357 -7.14 -36.52 -2.27
N THR A 358 -5.89 -36.40 -1.81
CA THR A 358 -5.08 -35.18 -1.73
C THR A 358 -3.69 -35.45 -2.30
N ALA A 359 -3.37 -34.85 -3.44
CA ALA A 359 -2.03 -34.95 -4.04
C ALA A 359 -0.95 -34.29 -3.17
N ASN A 360 0.30 -34.72 -3.39
CA ASN A 360 1.49 -34.32 -2.64
C ASN A 360 1.47 -34.64 -1.13
N LEU A 361 0.62 -35.58 -0.71
CA LEU A 361 0.60 -36.15 0.63
C LEU A 361 1.29 -37.51 0.62
N ASP A 362 2.34 -37.65 1.43
CA ASP A 362 3.14 -38.87 1.62
C ASP A 362 3.10 -39.28 3.09
N THR A 363 3.60 -38.42 3.97
CA THR A 363 3.58 -38.65 5.43
C THR A 363 2.72 -37.58 6.09
N PRO A 364 1.63 -37.94 6.79
CA PRO A 364 0.81 -36.97 7.50
C PRO A 364 1.61 -36.19 8.56
N ASN A 365 1.36 -34.88 8.65
CA ASN A 365 2.00 -34.02 9.63
C ASN A 365 1.63 -34.44 11.07
N PRO A 366 2.60 -34.74 11.95
CA PRO A 366 2.33 -35.14 13.34
C PRO A 366 1.50 -34.14 14.14
N LEU A 367 1.55 -32.84 13.78
CA LEU A 367 0.76 -31.78 14.43
C LEU A 367 -0.75 -31.94 14.22
N LEU A 368 -1.17 -32.71 13.21
CA LEU A 368 -2.57 -33.05 12.97
C LEU A 368 -3.12 -33.98 14.05
N LYS A 369 -2.28 -34.80 14.70
CA LYS A 369 -2.66 -35.79 15.74
C LYS A 369 -3.75 -36.78 15.29
N LEU A 370 -3.49 -37.54 14.22
CA LEU A 370 -4.51 -38.41 13.60
C LEU A 370 -4.71 -39.76 14.30
N ASP A 371 -3.69 -40.30 14.98
CA ASP A 371 -3.62 -41.71 15.46
C ASP A 371 -4.79 -42.13 16.39
N ASP A 372 -5.41 -41.19 17.09
CA ASP A 372 -6.58 -41.41 17.97
C ASP A 372 -7.77 -40.50 17.60
N SER A 373 -7.80 -40.01 16.36
CA SER A 373 -8.83 -39.07 15.91
C SER A 373 -9.90 -39.76 15.06
N PRO A 374 -11.13 -39.21 14.98
CA PRO A 374 -12.15 -39.72 14.08
C PRO A 374 -11.85 -39.45 12.60
N PHE A 375 -10.66 -38.93 12.28
CA PHE A 375 -10.27 -38.48 10.95
C PHE A 375 -9.12 -39.29 10.37
N ALA A 376 -9.13 -39.42 9.05
CA ALA A 376 -8.00 -39.89 8.26
C ALA A 376 -7.78 -38.95 7.07
N VAL A 377 -6.54 -38.75 6.67
CA VAL A 377 -6.19 -38.10 5.41
C VAL A 377 -5.89 -39.16 4.36
N ALA A 378 -6.38 -38.97 3.13
CA ALA A 378 -6.18 -39.93 2.06
C ALA A 378 -5.33 -39.30 0.95
N ALA A 379 -4.14 -39.87 0.71
CA ALA A 379 -3.28 -39.50 -0.42
C ALA A 379 -3.84 -39.99 -1.75
N THR A 380 -4.45 -41.19 -1.75
CA THR A 380 -5.04 -41.83 -2.92
C THR A 380 -6.56 -41.88 -2.82
N GLY A 381 -7.21 -42.01 -3.98
CA GLY A 381 -8.67 -41.99 -4.01
C GLY A 381 -9.33 -43.23 -3.41
N SER A 382 -10.53 -43.06 -2.90
CA SER A 382 -11.30 -44.05 -2.13
C SER A 382 -12.77 -44.03 -2.52
N VAL A 383 -13.40 -45.20 -2.61
CA VAL A 383 -14.85 -45.32 -2.83
C VAL A 383 -15.60 -44.87 -1.57
N LEU A 384 -16.64 -44.05 -1.76
CA LEU A 384 -17.46 -43.55 -0.67
C LEU A 384 -18.64 -44.48 -0.41
N ASP A 385 -18.84 -44.81 0.86
CA ASP A 385 -19.97 -45.62 1.31
C ASP A 385 -21.08 -44.72 1.86
N PHE A 386 -22.13 -44.54 1.05
CA PHE A 386 -23.25 -43.67 1.39
C PHE A 386 -24.35 -44.36 2.21
N ALA A 387 -24.18 -45.63 2.62
CA ALA A 387 -25.18 -46.32 3.43
C ALA A 387 -25.40 -45.64 4.80
N GLU A 388 -24.32 -45.09 5.38
CA GLU A 388 -24.35 -44.43 6.69
C GLU A 388 -23.99 -42.93 6.62
N ARG A 389 -23.29 -42.51 5.57
CA ARG A 389 -22.68 -41.18 5.47
C ARG A 389 -22.91 -40.56 4.10
N ASP A 390 -24.02 -39.84 3.92
CA ASP A 390 -24.39 -39.22 2.65
C ASP A 390 -24.10 -37.71 2.59
N CYS A 391 -23.45 -37.16 3.63
CA CYS A 391 -23.12 -35.75 3.75
C CYS A 391 -21.61 -35.49 3.62
N CYS A 392 -21.24 -34.26 3.27
CA CYS A 392 -19.85 -33.79 3.36
C CYS A 392 -19.78 -32.32 3.79
N GLY A 393 -18.63 -31.92 4.32
CA GLY A 393 -18.32 -30.53 4.65
C GLY A 393 -17.41 -29.89 3.60
N VAL A 394 -17.56 -28.59 3.36
CA VAL A 394 -16.63 -27.80 2.53
C VAL A 394 -16.24 -26.55 3.30
N SER A 395 -14.94 -26.33 3.52
CA SER A 395 -14.41 -25.20 4.27
C SER A 395 -13.59 -24.27 3.39
N SER A 396 -13.67 -22.95 3.65
CA SER A 396 -12.70 -21.98 3.14
C SER A 396 -12.45 -20.87 4.14
N MET A 397 -11.17 -20.58 4.43
CA MET A 397 -10.75 -19.61 5.44
C MET A 397 -10.02 -18.44 4.77
N GLY A 398 -10.36 -17.20 5.14
CA GLY A 398 -9.68 -16.00 4.66
C GLY A 398 -8.59 -15.54 5.62
N VAL A 399 -7.48 -15.00 5.10
CA VAL A 399 -6.35 -14.48 5.92
C VAL A 399 -6.79 -13.42 6.92
N GLY A 400 -7.82 -12.62 6.60
CA GLY A 400 -8.43 -11.65 7.52
C GLY A 400 -9.30 -12.26 8.63
N GLY A 401 -9.41 -13.59 8.71
CA GLY A 401 -10.19 -14.34 9.70
C GLY A 401 -11.64 -14.62 9.32
N THR A 402 -12.06 -14.30 8.09
CA THR A 402 -13.42 -14.61 7.61
C THR A 402 -13.48 -16.07 7.18
N ASN A 403 -14.24 -16.88 7.92
CA ASN A 403 -14.38 -18.31 7.69
C ASN A 403 -15.73 -18.61 7.04
N ALA A 404 -15.75 -19.57 6.12
CA ALA A 404 -16.98 -20.08 5.50
C ALA A 404 -17.01 -21.61 5.54
N HIS A 405 -18.19 -22.18 5.81
CA HIS A 405 -18.41 -23.63 5.82
C HIS A 405 -19.77 -23.97 5.24
N LEU A 406 -19.80 -24.97 4.35
CA LEU A 406 -21.03 -25.54 3.79
C LEU A 406 -21.17 -27.00 4.19
N ILE A 407 -22.41 -27.43 4.41
CA ILE A 407 -22.76 -28.85 4.56
C ILE A 407 -23.56 -29.26 3.33
N LEU A 408 -23.04 -30.24 2.60
CA LEU A 408 -23.68 -30.80 1.41
C LEU A 408 -24.22 -32.20 1.68
N GLN A 409 -25.20 -32.61 0.90
CA GLN A 409 -25.75 -33.96 0.92
C GLN A 409 -25.94 -34.49 -0.49
N ARG A 410 -25.69 -35.80 -0.68
CA ARG A 410 -25.97 -36.50 -1.93
C ARG A 410 -27.47 -36.45 -2.26
N HIS A 411 -27.81 -36.17 -3.51
CA HIS A 411 -29.18 -36.31 -3.98
C HIS A 411 -29.51 -37.78 -4.27
N GLN A 412 -30.61 -38.29 -3.71
CA GLN A 412 -31.09 -39.67 -3.88
C GLN A 412 -32.38 -39.78 -4.72
N GLY A 413 -32.88 -38.66 -5.26
CA GLY A 413 -34.10 -38.63 -6.06
C GLY A 413 -33.92 -39.21 -7.46
N GLN A 414 -35.05 -39.39 -8.17
CA GLN A 414 -35.01 -39.76 -9.58
C GLN A 414 -34.30 -38.65 -10.40
N PRO A 415 -33.62 -39.00 -11.49
CA PRO A 415 -33.05 -38.02 -12.40
C PRO A 415 -34.12 -37.01 -12.84
N GLY A 416 -33.76 -35.72 -12.86
CA GLY A 416 -34.64 -34.66 -13.32
C GLY A 416 -35.09 -34.89 -14.78
N SER A 417 -36.30 -34.44 -15.11
CA SER A 417 -36.84 -34.55 -16.48
C SER A 417 -36.25 -33.51 -17.44
N ARG A 418 -35.64 -32.44 -16.93
CA ARG A 418 -34.92 -31.42 -17.70
C ARG A 418 -33.53 -31.94 -18.04
N ALA A 419 -33.30 -32.13 -19.34
CA ALA A 419 -32.00 -32.47 -19.88
C ALA A 419 -31.04 -31.27 -19.80
N ARG A 420 -29.77 -31.56 -19.49
CA ARG A 420 -28.67 -30.59 -19.59
C ARG A 420 -28.50 -30.18 -21.05
N LEU A 421 -28.26 -28.90 -21.30
CA LEU A 421 -27.93 -28.43 -22.64
C LEU A 421 -26.46 -28.76 -22.95
N PRO A 422 -26.09 -28.91 -24.22
CA PRO A 422 -24.68 -29.01 -24.61
C PRO A 422 -23.88 -27.80 -24.11
N ALA A 423 -22.58 -28.00 -23.89
CA ALA A 423 -21.68 -26.89 -23.60
C ALA A 423 -21.81 -25.79 -24.67
N PRO A 424 -21.78 -24.50 -24.30
CA PRO A 424 -21.91 -23.43 -25.27
C PRO A 424 -20.83 -23.50 -26.36
N ASP A 425 -21.22 -23.40 -27.62
CA ASP A 425 -20.31 -23.35 -28.76
C ASP A 425 -19.69 -21.94 -28.89
N TRP A 426 -18.63 -21.69 -28.12
CA TRP A 426 -17.92 -20.40 -28.11
C TRP A 426 -16.98 -20.27 -29.31
N ARG A 427 -17.09 -19.13 -30.01
CA ARG A 427 -16.13 -18.73 -31.05
C ARG A 427 -14.98 -17.96 -30.41
N LEU A 428 -14.16 -18.69 -29.66
CA LEU A 428 -13.08 -18.11 -28.86
C LEU A 428 -12.03 -17.42 -29.73
N ARG A 429 -11.71 -16.18 -29.37
CA ARG A 429 -10.59 -15.42 -29.92
C ARG A 429 -9.67 -14.97 -28.79
N ARG A 430 -8.40 -14.80 -29.12
CA ARG A 430 -7.38 -14.36 -28.18
C ARG A 430 -7.38 -12.83 -28.05
N PHE A 431 -7.43 -12.36 -26.80
CA PHE A 431 -7.34 -10.96 -26.39
C PHE A 431 -6.21 -10.81 -25.38
N SER A 432 -4.98 -10.80 -25.90
CA SER A 432 -3.77 -10.54 -25.13
C SER A 432 -3.44 -9.05 -25.11
N LEU A 433 -2.92 -8.58 -23.97
CA LEU A 433 -2.26 -7.28 -23.88
C LEU A 433 -0.78 -7.35 -24.29
N VAL A 434 -0.19 -8.55 -24.32
CA VAL A 434 1.20 -8.76 -24.73
C VAL A 434 1.23 -8.92 -26.26
N PRO A 435 2.04 -8.15 -27.01
CA PRO A 435 2.12 -8.30 -28.46
C PRO A 435 2.53 -9.72 -28.87
N GLU A 436 1.75 -10.36 -29.74
CA GLU A 436 2.17 -11.61 -30.40
C GLU A 436 3.37 -11.31 -31.30
N LYS A 437 4.56 -11.78 -30.89
CA LYS A 437 5.84 -11.86 -31.63
C LYS A 437 6.05 -10.84 -32.76
N LEU A 438 7.00 -9.92 -32.54
CA LEU A 438 7.87 -9.39 -33.61
C LEU A 438 8.65 -10.57 -34.25
N GLY A 439 7.97 -11.31 -35.12
CA GLY A 439 8.57 -12.07 -36.20
C GLY A 439 8.48 -11.19 -37.44
N GLU A 440 9.62 -10.85 -38.00
CA GLU A 440 9.79 -10.26 -39.33
C GLU A 440 9.24 -8.83 -39.54
N GLY A 441 10.18 -7.88 -39.46
CA GLY A 441 10.24 -6.76 -40.39
C GLY A 441 9.24 -5.62 -40.20
N MET A 442 9.48 -4.74 -39.24
CA MET A 442 9.17 -3.32 -39.42
C MET A 442 10.30 -2.45 -38.86
N ALA A 443 11.13 -1.98 -39.78
CA ALA A 443 12.04 -0.88 -39.58
C ALA A 443 11.25 0.38 -39.18
N VAL A 444 11.60 0.99 -38.06
CA VAL A 444 11.28 2.39 -37.78
C VAL A 444 12.58 3.16 -37.87
N ALA A 445 12.62 4.07 -38.84
CA ALA A 445 13.74 4.93 -39.14
C ALA A 445 14.16 5.75 -37.92
N ALA A 446 15.37 5.46 -37.42
CA ALA A 446 16.09 6.34 -36.52
C ALA A 446 16.41 7.64 -37.27
N ALA A 447 15.93 8.76 -36.73
CA ALA A 447 16.46 10.06 -37.10
C ALA A 447 17.95 10.10 -36.73
N SER A 448 18.78 10.42 -37.72
CA SER A 448 20.23 10.41 -37.66
C SER A 448 20.77 11.43 -36.66
N ALA A 449 21.48 10.95 -35.63
CA ALA A 449 22.56 11.68 -35.00
C ALA A 449 23.79 10.77 -35.00
N SER A 450 24.85 11.20 -35.70
CA SER A 450 26.10 10.44 -35.82
C SER A 450 26.78 10.27 -34.44
N PRO A 451 27.40 9.11 -34.15
CA PRO A 451 28.12 8.92 -32.90
C PRO A 451 29.43 9.72 -32.92
N THR A 452 29.55 10.71 -32.04
CA THR A 452 30.84 11.30 -31.65
C THR A 452 31.55 10.35 -30.68
N ALA A 453 32.87 10.21 -30.81
CA ALA A 453 33.73 9.37 -29.98
C ALA A 453 33.51 9.61 -28.46
N PRO A 454 33.75 8.60 -27.59
CA PRO A 454 33.58 8.75 -26.14
C PRO A 454 34.49 9.85 -25.59
N PRO A 455 34.01 10.68 -24.65
CA PRO A 455 34.80 11.78 -24.08
C PRO A 455 35.98 11.24 -23.28
N GLY A 456 37.14 11.89 -23.39
CA GLY A 456 38.33 11.58 -22.57
C GLY A 456 38.23 12.15 -21.15
N GLU A 457 39.08 11.69 -20.22
CA GLU A 457 39.11 12.07 -18.78
C GLU A 457 39.00 13.58 -18.56
N ALA A 458 39.78 14.34 -19.34
CA ALA A 458 39.83 15.79 -19.25
C ALA A 458 38.50 16.47 -19.62
N GLN A 459 37.75 15.93 -20.59
CA GLN A 459 36.45 16.47 -20.99
C GLN A 459 35.36 16.14 -19.96
N LEU A 460 35.42 14.93 -19.38
CA LEU A 460 34.47 14.51 -18.35
C LEU A 460 34.71 15.31 -17.05
N CYS A 461 35.97 15.47 -16.65
CA CYS A 461 36.36 16.28 -15.49
C CYS A 461 35.90 17.73 -15.63
N ALA A 462 36.19 18.38 -16.78
CA ALA A 462 35.77 19.76 -17.02
C ALA A 462 34.24 19.96 -16.97
N ALA A 463 33.47 18.96 -17.40
CA ALA A 463 32.02 19.03 -17.33
C ALA A 463 31.47 18.78 -15.92
N ILE A 464 32.13 17.96 -15.09
CA ILE A 464 31.77 17.79 -13.68
C ILE A 464 32.06 19.06 -12.89
N VAL A 465 33.19 19.73 -13.17
CA VAL A 465 33.51 21.04 -12.57
C VAL A 465 32.39 22.06 -12.83
N ALA A 466 31.94 22.20 -14.09
CA ALA A 466 30.86 23.12 -14.43
C ALA A 466 29.53 22.79 -13.73
N LEU A 467 29.25 21.51 -13.48
CA LEU A 467 28.05 21.09 -12.75
C LEU A 467 28.16 21.31 -11.25
N TYR A 468 29.36 21.18 -10.67
CA TYR A 468 29.63 21.57 -9.28
C TYR A 468 29.39 23.07 -9.10
N GLU A 469 29.85 23.91 -10.04
CA GLU A 469 29.63 25.36 -10.00
C GLU A 469 28.12 25.70 -10.03
N GLU A 470 27.36 25.02 -10.87
CA GLU A 470 25.92 25.23 -11.00
C GLU A 470 25.12 24.75 -9.76
N ALA A 471 25.43 23.55 -9.25
CA ALA A 471 24.69 22.95 -8.15
C ALA A 471 25.04 23.55 -6.77
N LEU A 472 26.25 24.08 -6.62
CA LEU A 472 26.74 24.67 -5.37
C LEU A 472 26.70 26.20 -5.38
N GLY A 473 26.52 26.82 -6.56
CA GLY A 473 26.41 28.27 -6.72
C GLY A 473 27.73 29.03 -6.54
N ASP A 474 28.88 28.35 -6.68
CA ASP A 474 30.22 28.92 -6.53
C ASP A 474 30.96 28.92 -7.89
N THR A 475 31.85 29.87 -8.13
CA THR A 475 32.52 30.05 -9.44
C THR A 475 34.03 30.02 -9.30
N GLY A 476 34.74 29.32 -10.19
CA GLY A 476 36.19 29.16 -10.16
C GLY A 476 36.65 27.85 -9.52
N LEU A 477 35.84 26.81 -9.60
CA LEU A 477 36.18 25.48 -9.08
C LEU A 477 37.20 24.78 -9.98
N ASP A 478 38.04 23.94 -9.38
CA ASP A 478 39.04 23.15 -10.08
C ASP A 478 38.77 21.63 -9.96
N GLU A 479 39.57 20.84 -10.67
CA GLU A 479 39.44 19.39 -10.74
C GLU A 479 39.62 18.67 -9.39
N ASN A 480 40.21 19.34 -8.39
CA ASN A 480 40.46 18.80 -7.06
C ASN A 480 39.55 19.41 -5.98
N SER A 481 38.63 20.29 -6.38
CA SER A 481 37.73 20.97 -5.45
C SER A 481 36.79 19.96 -4.79
N ASN A 482 36.95 19.78 -3.48
CA ASN A 482 36.23 18.75 -2.74
C ASN A 482 34.79 19.17 -2.46
N TYR A 483 33.85 18.30 -2.78
CA TYR A 483 32.42 18.50 -2.62
C TYR A 483 32.00 18.98 -1.22
N PHE A 484 32.63 18.45 -0.17
CA PHE A 484 32.33 18.83 1.21
C PHE A 484 33.00 20.15 1.63
N ASP A 485 34.11 20.52 0.98
CA ASP A 485 34.77 21.82 1.19
C ASP A 485 33.92 22.96 0.62
N LEU A 486 33.14 22.67 -0.42
CA LEU A 486 32.24 23.57 -1.14
C LEU A 486 30.80 23.57 -0.62
N TYR A 487 30.57 23.18 0.64
CA TYR A 487 29.24 23.20 1.26
C TYR A 487 28.22 22.23 0.65
N GLY A 488 28.68 21.18 -0.04
CA GLY A 488 27.83 20.12 -0.55
C GLY A 488 27.00 19.44 0.54
N ASP A 489 25.71 19.23 0.27
CA ASP A 489 24.76 18.59 1.17
C ASP A 489 23.92 17.53 0.46
N SER A 490 23.06 16.83 1.19
CA SER A 490 22.27 15.73 0.61
C SER A 490 21.32 16.16 -0.52
N ILE A 491 21.03 17.46 -0.69
CA ILE A 491 20.14 17.98 -1.73
C ILE A 491 20.94 18.43 -2.94
N THR A 492 22.09 19.09 -2.74
CA THR A 492 22.99 19.41 -3.86
C THR A 492 23.60 18.13 -4.45
N ALA A 493 23.76 17.07 -3.66
CA ALA A 493 24.20 15.75 -4.14
C ALA A 493 23.15 15.11 -5.06
N VAL A 494 21.86 15.17 -4.68
CA VAL A 494 20.75 14.69 -5.53
C VAL A 494 20.67 15.51 -6.83
N THR A 495 20.85 16.82 -6.74
CA THR A 495 20.87 17.72 -7.91
C THR A 495 22.01 17.35 -8.87
N LEU A 496 23.22 17.13 -8.34
CA LEU A 496 24.38 16.70 -9.13
C LEU A 496 24.20 15.33 -9.77
N ILE A 497 23.64 14.35 -9.06
CA ILE A 497 23.34 13.01 -9.59
C ILE A 497 22.39 13.10 -10.78
N ASP A 498 21.31 13.87 -10.65
CA ASP A 498 20.30 14.04 -11.71
C ASP A 498 20.91 14.71 -12.95
N GLN A 499 21.68 15.79 -12.74
CA GLN A 499 22.33 16.52 -13.84
C GLN A 499 23.42 15.70 -14.54
N LEU A 500 24.25 14.97 -13.79
CA LEU A 500 25.28 14.08 -14.34
C LEU A 500 24.65 12.89 -15.07
N GLY A 501 23.58 12.32 -14.51
CA GLY A 501 22.83 11.24 -15.13
C GLY A 501 22.15 11.66 -16.43
N ALA A 502 21.50 12.82 -16.45
CA ALA A 502 20.87 13.36 -17.65
C ALA A 502 21.88 13.72 -18.75
N ARG A 503 23.07 14.23 -18.37
CA ARG A 503 24.09 14.70 -19.31
C ARG A 503 24.93 13.58 -19.91
N PHE A 504 25.20 12.52 -19.14
CA PHE A 504 26.11 11.45 -19.56
C PHE A 504 25.46 10.07 -19.70
N GLY A 505 24.18 9.93 -19.33
CA GLY A 505 23.45 8.66 -19.41
C GLY A 505 23.95 7.59 -18.43
N ILE A 506 24.46 8.01 -17.26
CA ILE A 506 25.05 7.12 -16.25
C ILE A 506 24.19 7.14 -14.98
N VAL A 507 23.95 5.97 -14.39
CA VAL A 507 23.29 5.86 -13.09
C VAL A 507 24.31 6.04 -11.97
N LEU A 508 24.18 7.16 -11.25
CA LEU A 508 24.98 7.55 -10.10
C LEU A 508 24.15 7.44 -8.81
N THR A 509 24.85 7.19 -7.71
CA THR A 509 24.31 7.19 -6.35
C THR A 509 24.97 8.29 -5.52
N GLN A 510 24.41 8.62 -4.36
CA GLN A 510 25.05 9.55 -3.42
C GLN A 510 26.39 9.02 -2.92
N ASP A 511 26.51 7.70 -2.79
CA ASP A 511 27.76 7.04 -2.39
C ASP A 511 28.87 7.24 -3.42
N ASP A 512 28.54 7.27 -4.72
CA ASP A 512 29.51 7.58 -5.78
C ASP A 512 30.11 8.99 -5.62
N ILE A 513 29.32 9.99 -5.20
CA ILE A 513 29.82 11.35 -4.95
C ILE A 513 30.61 11.40 -3.63
N TYR A 514 30.16 10.70 -2.60
CA TYR A 514 30.79 10.78 -1.28
C TYR A 514 32.13 10.03 -1.21
N GLN A 515 32.26 8.91 -1.93
CA GLN A 515 33.51 8.16 -2.05
C GLN A 515 34.48 8.78 -3.07
N HIS A 516 33.97 9.57 -4.01
CA HIS A 516 34.77 10.27 -5.01
C HIS A 516 34.47 11.79 -5.00
N PRO A 517 34.81 12.50 -3.91
CA PRO A 517 34.29 13.84 -3.64
C PRO A 517 34.90 14.95 -4.50
N THR A 518 35.89 14.68 -5.35
CA THR A 518 36.47 15.68 -6.27
C THR A 518 36.07 15.41 -7.71
N PRO A 519 35.92 16.44 -8.57
CA PRO A 519 35.59 16.27 -9.98
C PRO A 519 36.50 15.29 -10.73
N LEU A 520 37.81 15.31 -10.44
CA LEU A 520 38.79 14.39 -11.03
C LEU A 520 38.61 12.94 -10.56
N ALA A 521 38.37 12.74 -9.26
CA ALA A 521 38.13 11.40 -8.71
C ALA A 521 36.83 10.81 -9.27
N LEU A 522 35.78 11.63 -9.37
CA LEU A 522 34.49 11.23 -9.92
C LEU A 522 34.60 10.94 -11.43
N ALA A 523 35.34 11.76 -12.19
CA ALA A 523 35.60 11.53 -13.61
C ALA A 523 36.31 10.18 -13.86
N ARG A 524 37.31 9.85 -13.05
CA ARG A 524 38.05 8.58 -13.15
C ARG A 524 37.19 7.37 -12.84
N HIS A 525 36.38 7.44 -11.77
CA HIS A 525 35.42 6.41 -11.41
C HIS A 525 34.42 6.17 -12.54
N LEU A 526 33.86 7.25 -13.09
CA LEU A 526 32.93 7.21 -14.20
C LEU A 526 33.55 6.63 -15.47
N MET A 527 34.80 7.00 -15.80
CA MET A 527 35.52 6.43 -16.93
C MET A 527 35.80 4.93 -16.78
N ALA A 528 36.18 4.47 -15.58
CA ALA A 528 36.39 3.05 -15.33
C ALA A 528 35.11 2.24 -15.55
N ARG A 529 33.95 2.77 -15.11
CA ARG A 529 32.63 2.17 -15.37
C ARG A 529 32.28 2.19 -16.86
N LEU A 530 32.53 3.29 -17.56
CA LEU A 530 32.28 3.39 -19.01
C LEU A 530 33.15 2.42 -19.83
N GLN A 531 34.43 2.24 -19.48
CA GLN A 531 35.34 1.31 -20.16
C GLN A 531 34.98 -0.17 -19.93
N GLN A 532 34.53 -0.52 -18.71
CA GLN A 532 34.00 -1.86 -18.42
C GLN A 532 32.71 -2.16 -19.21
N THR A 533 31.90 -1.13 -19.47
CA THR A 533 30.66 -1.24 -20.26
C THR A 533 30.94 -1.47 -21.76
N VAL A 534 32.10 -1.02 -22.28
CA VAL A 534 32.52 -1.20 -23.69
C VAL A 534 33.27 -2.52 -23.92
N ALA A 535 34.03 -3.01 -22.94
CA ALA A 535 34.75 -4.28 -23.04
C ALA A 535 33.87 -5.53 -22.81
N ALA A 536 32.72 -5.37 -22.16
CA ALA A 536 31.78 -6.44 -21.82
C ALA A 536 30.59 -6.57 -22.80
N ALA A 537 30.79 -6.24 -24.09
CA ALA A 537 29.76 -6.38 -25.12
C ALA A 537 29.53 -7.86 -25.54
N ALA A 538 29.04 -8.68 -24.60
CA ALA A 538 28.01 -9.67 -24.87
C ALA A 538 26.67 -9.01 -24.49
N PRO A 539 25.56 -9.24 -25.21
CA PRO A 539 24.37 -8.42 -25.07
C PRO A 539 23.70 -8.70 -23.71
N LEU A 540 24.06 -7.91 -22.72
CA LEU A 540 23.24 -7.67 -21.55
C LEU A 540 21.95 -7.00 -22.06
N SER A 541 20.83 -7.62 -21.72
CA SER A 541 19.49 -7.08 -21.98
C SER A 541 19.44 -5.60 -21.58
N PRO A 542 18.89 -4.73 -22.42
CA PRO A 542 18.65 -3.36 -22.00
C PRO A 542 17.76 -3.39 -20.77
N VAL A 543 18.24 -2.80 -19.67
CA VAL A 543 17.37 -2.39 -18.57
C VAL A 543 16.31 -1.49 -19.20
N GLU A 544 15.06 -1.95 -19.25
CA GLU A 544 13.96 -1.15 -19.77
C GLU A 544 13.90 0.17 -18.96
N PRO A 545 13.86 1.33 -19.62
CA PRO A 545 13.48 2.57 -18.96
C PRO A 545 12.11 2.35 -18.32
N LEU A 546 11.99 2.65 -17.04
CA LEU A 546 10.70 2.74 -16.35
C LEU A 546 9.72 3.53 -17.25
N PRO A 547 8.47 3.07 -17.45
CA PRO A 547 7.53 3.79 -18.28
C PRO A 547 7.36 5.22 -17.74
N PRO A 548 7.27 6.24 -18.60
CA PRO A 548 6.77 7.53 -18.17
C PRO A 548 5.34 7.32 -17.68
N LEU A 549 5.08 7.71 -16.43
CA LEU A 549 3.74 7.68 -15.86
C LEU A 549 2.83 8.62 -16.62
N GLU A 550 1.70 8.12 -17.11
CA GLU A 550 0.70 9.02 -17.65
C GLU A 550 -0.10 9.76 -16.55
N PRO A 551 -0.46 11.03 -16.78
CA PRO A 551 -0.82 12.00 -15.73
C PRO A 551 -2.24 11.93 -15.15
N ALA A 552 -3.09 10.99 -15.55
CA ALA A 552 -4.54 11.18 -15.40
C ALA A 552 -5.19 10.46 -14.19
N ALA A 553 -4.65 9.33 -13.70
CA ALA A 553 -5.31 8.55 -12.65
C ALA A 553 -5.07 9.07 -11.21
N ALA A 554 -4.07 9.91 -10.99
CA ALA A 554 -3.74 10.47 -9.67
C ALA A 554 -4.49 11.77 -9.32
N GLN A 555 -5.46 12.20 -10.14
CA GLN A 555 -6.20 13.46 -9.91
C GLN A 555 -7.35 13.34 -8.90
N GLY A 556 -7.54 12.16 -8.29
CA GLY A 556 -8.61 11.88 -7.32
C GLY A 556 -8.17 11.51 -5.90
N CYS A 557 -6.89 11.16 -5.68
CA CYS A 557 -6.41 10.66 -4.39
C CYS A 557 -5.29 11.54 -3.84
N LEU A 558 -5.27 11.71 -2.52
CA LEU A 558 -4.15 12.37 -1.85
C LEU A 558 -2.90 11.49 -1.94
N ASN A 559 -1.72 12.12 -1.90
CA ASN A 559 -0.49 11.35 -1.76
C ASN A 559 -0.42 10.70 -0.36
N PRO A 560 0.36 9.63 -0.18
CA PRO A 560 0.39 8.85 1.06
C PRO A 560 0.75 9.61 2.33
N TYR A 561 1.47 10.72 2.22
CA TYR A 561 1.93 11.52 3.35
C TYR A 561 0.85 12.49 3.86
N GLN A 562 -0.17 12.77 3.04
CA GLN A 562 -1.25 13.68 3.37
C GLN A 562 -2.33 13.03 4.24
N GLY A 563 -2.58 11.73 4.08
CA GLY A 563 -3.67 11.03 4.78
C GLY A 563 -3.59 11.12 6.30
N ARG A 564 -2.36 11.07 6.84
CA ARG A 564 -2.08 11.23 8.28
C ARG A 564 -2.64 12.52 8.85
N PHE A 565 -2.39 13.65 8.17
CA PHE A 565 -2.79 14.96 8.66
C PHE A 565 -4.31 15.12 8.70
N TYR A 566 -5.06 14.41 7.84
CA TYR A 566 -6.52 14.40 7.92
C TYR A 566 -7.00 13.73 9.20
N LEU A 567 -6.43 12.57 9.55
CA LEU A 567 -6.77 11.84 10.76
C LEU A 567 -6.39 12.65 12.01
N LEU A 568 -5.17 13.19 12.05
CA LEU A 568 -4.68 14.04 13.14
C LEU A 568 -5.56 15.28 13.31
N GLU A 569 -5.98 15.90 12.20
CA GLU A 569 -6.91 17.01 12.22
C GLU A 569 -8.26 16.61 12.80
N LYS A 570 -8.82 15.44 12.44
CA LYS A 570 -10.10 14.95 12.98
C LYS A 570 -10.07 14.54 14.44
N MET A 571 -8.93 14.09 14.95
CA MET A 571 -8.75 13.71 16.35
C MET A 571 -8.70 14.91 17.31
N GLN A 572 -8.35 16.10 16.83
CA GLN A 572 -8.34 17.32 17.64
C GLN A 572 -9.76 17.81 18.00
N ARG A 573 -9.90 18.26 19.25
CA ARG A 573 -11.12 18.87 19.78
C ARG A 573 -10.94 20.39 19.92
N GLY A 574 -11.97 21.16 19.61
CA GLY A 574 -11.95 22.63 19.69
C GLY A 574 -11.80 23.33 18.35
N SER A 575 -11.67 24.67 18.42
CA SER A 575 -11.62 25.58 17.27
C SER A 575 -10.20 25.89 16.77
N HIS A 576 -9.18 25.33 17.42
CA HIS A 576 -7.78 25.52 17.06
C HIS A 576 -7.19 24.24 16.43
N SER A 577 -6.28 24.40 15.46
CA SER A 577 -5.50 23.30 14.88
C SER A 577 -4.02 23.46 15.18
N HIS A 578 -3.36 22.35 15.51
CA HIS A 578 -1.91 22.24 15.69
C HIS A 578 -1.19 21.92 14.38
N TYR A 579 -1.92 21.58 13.31
CA TYR A 579 -1.38 21.18 12.01
C TYR A 579 -1.69 22.22 10.93
N ASN A 580 -1.59 23.49 11.30
CA ASN A 580 -1.57 24.60 10.35
C ASN A 580 -0.12 24.93 9.94
N VAL A 581 0.03 25.49 8.74
CA VAL A 581 1.28 26.01 8.17
C VAL A 581 1.07 27.50 7.91
N PRO A 582 1.45 28.35 8.87
CA PRO A 582 1.30 29.79 8.74
C PRO A 582 2.59 30.46 8.29
N LEU A 583 2.42 31.63 7.67
CA LEU A 583 3.48 32.53 7.26
C LEU A 583 3.04 33.96 7.54
N CYS A 584 3.88 34.74 8.21
CA CYS A 584 3.68 36.17 8.38
C CYS A 584 4.77 36.92 7.63
N LEU A 585 4.39 37.75 6.66
CA LEU A 585 5.31 38.65 5.97
C LEU A 585 5.06 40.08 6.41
N LYS A 586 6.13 40.87 6.56
CA LYS A 586 6.08 42.28 6.89
C LYS A 586 6.51 43.11 5.68
N GLY A 587 5.74 44.16 5.39
CA GLY A 587 5.96 45.06 4.28
C GLY A 587 5.76 46.53 4.66
N PRO A 588 6.40 47.45 3.91
CA PRO A 588 6.34 48.88 4.19
C PRO A 588 5.08 49.57 3.65
N VAL A 589 4.36 48.96 2.70
CA VAL A 589 3.20 49.55 2.01
C VAL A 589 2.16 48.45 1.77
N ALA A 590 0.86 48.78 1.87
CA ALA A 590 -0.22 47.85 1.55
C ALA A 590 -0.12 47.38 0.07
N PRO A 591 -0.29 46.08 -0.22
CA PRO A 591 -0.25 45.58 -1.58
C PRO A 591 -1.56 45.89 -2.32
N ASP A 592 -1.58 45.74 -3.66
CA ASP A 592 -2.83 45.65 -4.40
C ASP A 592 -3.61 44.40 -3.96
N TRP A 593 -4.55 44.61 -3.05
CA TRP A 593 -5.26 43.54 -2.35
C TRP A 593 -6.06 42.63 -3.29
N GLU A 594 -6.76 43.21 -4.27
CA GLU A 594 -7.59 42.43 -5.19
C GLU A 594 -6.72 41.63 -6.15
N ARG A 595 -5.66 42.24 -6.68
CA ARG A 595 -4.70 41.55 -7.54
C ARG A 595 -3.97 40.42 -6.80
N LEU A 596 -3.59 40.64 -5.56
CA LEU A 596 -2.99 39.62 -4.70
C LEU A 596 -3.95 38.46 -4.43
N CYS A 597 -5.19 38.75 -4.01
CA CYS A 597 -6.20 37.72 -3.76
C CYS A 597 -6.50 36.92 -5.02
N GLN A 598 -6.59 37.58 -6.17
CA GLN A 598 -6.85 36.92 -7.45
C GLN A 598 -5.68 36.03 -7.87
N ALA A 599 -4.44 36.53 -7.80
CA ALA A 599 -3.25 35.75 -8.13
C ALA A 599 -3.12 34.51 -7.23
N LEU A 600 -3.36 34.67 -5.92
CA LEU A 600 -3.34 33.54 -4.99
C LEU A 600 -4.44 32.51 -5.31
N ARG A 601 -5.68 32.95 -5.59
CA ARG A 601 -6.74 32.04 -6.03
C ARG A 601 -6.37 31.28 -7.31
N THR A 602 -5.72 31.93 -8.27
CA THR A 602 -5.24 31.29 -9.51
C THR A 602 -4.21 30.19 -9.20
N VAL A 603 -3.20 30.49 -8.38
CA VAL A 603 -2.17 29.52 -7.98
C VAL A 603 -2.80 28.33 -7.25
N LEU A 604 -3.73 28.59 -6.32
CA LEU A 604 -4.43 27.55 -5.57
C LEU A 604 -5.34 26.69 -6.46
N ALA A 605 -6.07 27.29 -7.39
CA ALA A 605 -6.96 26.57 -8.30
C ALA A 605 -6.19 25.63 -9.24
N ALA A 606 -4.94 25.96 -9.57
CA ALA A 606 -4.07 25.12 -10.39
C ALA A 606 -3.62 23.84 -9.66
N GLN A 607 -3.79 23.73 -8.34
CA GLN A 607 -3.42 22.57 -7.55
C GLN A 607 -4.64 21.71 -7.19
N PRO A 608 -4.73 20.43 -7.61
CA PRO A 608 -5.91 19.58 -7.40
C PRO A 608 -6.35 19.43 -5.92
N SER A 609 -5.39 19.31 -5.00
CA SER A 609 -5.66 19.14 -3.56
C SER A 609 -6.23 20.40 -2.90
N PHE A 610 -5.88 21.57 -3.40
CA PHE A 610 -6.43 22.85 -2.94
C PHE A 610 -7.78 23.13 -3.59
N ALA A 611 -7.96 22.78 -4.87
CA ALA A 611 -9.17 23.04 -5.64
C ALA A 611 -10.41 22.25 -5.17
N ARG A 612 -10.22 21.13 -4.46
CA ARG A 612 -11.29 20.18 -4.11
C ARG A 612 -11.39 19.94 -2.60
N CYS A 613 -12.61 19.77 -2.10
CA CYS A 613 -12.88 19.34 -0.73
C CYS A 613 -12.34 17.92 -0.49
N LEU A 614 -12.09 17.56 0.76
CA LEU A 614 -11.66 16.19 1.12
C LEU A 614 -12.86 15.39 1.63
N LYS A 615 -12.89 14.10 1.32
CA LYS A 615 -13.94 13.19 1.78
C LYS A 615 -13.34 11.87 2.24
N TRP A 616 -13.86 11.34 3.33
CA TRP A 616 -13.61 9.97 3.75
C TRP A 616 -14.58 9.01 3.05
N ASN A 617 -14.05 7.94 2.43
CA ASN A 617 -14.84 6.93 1.73
C ASN A 617 -14.23 5.55 1.92
N ALA A 618 -15.00 4.56 2.41
CA ALA A 618 -14.58 3.15 2.52
C ALA A 618 -13.17 2.87 3.13
N GLY A 619 -12.64 3.77 3.96
CA GLY A 619 -11.30 3.63 4.56
C GLY A 619 -10.18 4.47 3.93
N THR A 620 -10.48 5.24 2.88
CA THR A 620 -9.52 6.11 2.17
C THR A 620 -9.97 7.58 2.18
N ILE A 621 -9.02 8.51 1.95
CA ILE A 621 -9.28 9.95 1.82
C ILE A 621 -9.15 10.35 0.35
N GLU A 622 -10.24 10.85 -0.20
CA GLU A 622 -10.39 11.16 -1.63
C GLU A 622 -10.68 12.65 -1.84
N LEU A 623 -10.37 13.14 -3.05
CA LEU A 623 -10.75 14.47 -3.51
C LEU A 623 -12.24 14.45 -3.89
N GLY A 624 -13.04 15.15 -3.09
CA GLY A 624 -14.49 15.30 -3.24
C GLY A 624 -14.88 16.39 -4.25
N ALA A 625 -15.99 17.07 -4.00
CA ALA A 625 -16.47 18.14 -4.88
C ALA A 625 -15.48 19.33 -4.94
N PRO A 626 -15.50 20.14 -6.00
CA PRO A 626 -14.79 21.42 -6.03
C PRO A 626 -15.15 22.28 -4.81
N ARG A 627 -14.17 23.00 -4.25
CA ARG A 627 -14.44 23.92 -3.13
C ARG A 627 -15.27 25.09 -3.61
N GLY A 628 -16.30 25.44 -2.83
CA GLY A 628 -17.10 26.65 -3.09
C GLY A 628 -16.32 27.94 -2.86
N GLU A 629 -15.33 27.91 -1.96
CA GLU A 629 -14.42 29.02 -1.68
C GLU A 629 -12.99 28.46 -1.55
N LEU A 630 -12.02 29.01 -2.31
CA LEU A 630 -10.62 28.59 -2.23
C LEU A 630 -9.83 29.34 -1.17
N LEU A 631 -10.10 30.64 -1.05
CA LEU A 631 -9.35 31.58 -0.22
C LEU A 631 -10.32 32.45 0.57
N ALA A 632 -10.30 32.31 1.89
CA ALA A 632 -10.95 33.25 2.78
C ALA A 632 -9.97 34.39 3.10
N ALA A 633 -10.29 35.59 2.62
CA ALA A 633 -9.41 36.75 2.72
C ALA A 633 -10.07 37.83 3.59
N GLU A 634 -9.33 38.35 4.57
CA GLU A 634 -9.79 39.39 5.49
C GLU A 634 -8.77 40.53 5.62
N ARG A 635 -9.27 41.72 5.96
CA ARG A 635 -8.47 42.90 6.27
C ARG A 635 -8.83 43.36 7.66
N ASP A 636 -7.83 43.76 8.42
CA ASP A 636 -8.03 44.21 9.80
C ASP A 636 -7.07 45.36 10.11
N GLU A 637 -7.46 46.20 11.08
CA GLU A 637 -6.68 47.36 11.50
C GLU A 637 -6.51 47.34 13.02
N LEU A 638 -5.26 47.40 13.45
CA LEU A 638 -4.86 47.39 14.85
C LEU A 638 -4.21 48.72 15.22
N ALA A 639 -4.64 49.28 16.34
CA ALA A 639 -4.04 50.51 16.87
C ALA A 639 -2.52 50.34 17.04
N ALA A 640 -1.74 51.37 16.73
CA ALA A 640 -0.27 51.33 16.80
C ALA A 640 0.30 51.01 18.20
N SER A 641 -0.51 51.12 19.25
CA SER A 641 -0.17 50.80 20.63
C SER A 641 -0.49 49.35 21.04
N ALA A 642 -1.20 48.59 20.20
CA ALA A 642 -1.64 47.23 20.52
C ALA A 642 -0.69 46.19 19.90
N ASP A 643 -0.43 45.11 20.62
CA ASP A 643 0.43 44.03 20.15
C ASP A 643 -0.27 43.23 19.03
N PRO A 644 0.32 43.06 17.84
CA PRO A 644 -0.24 42.23 16.78
C PRO A 644 -0.17 40.73 17.07
N GLU A 645 0.66 40.26 18.01
CA GLU A 645 0.87 38.83 18.28
C GLU A 645 -0.41 38.06 18.64
N PRO A 646 -1.30 38.53 19.54
CA PRO A 646 -2.56 37.85 19.85
C PRO A 646 -3.47 37.68 18.64
N ARG A 647 -3.56 38.71 17.78
CA ARG A 647 -4.40 38.69 16.58
C ARG A 647 -3.87 37.72 15.53
N LEU A 648 -2.55 37.73 15.31
CA LEU A 648 -1.87 36.81 14.41
C LEU A 648 -1.95 35.37 14.92
N THR A 649 -1.76 35.15 16.23
CA THR A 649 -1.86 33.83 16.87
C THR A 649 -3.26 33.25 16.73
N ALA A 650 -4.30 34.04 16.96
CA ALA A 650 -5.68 33.62 16.75
C ALA A 650 -5.96 33.25 15.29
N PHE A 651 -5.43 34.02 14.34
CA PHE A 651 -5.55 33.72 12.90
C PHE A 651 -4.85 32.41 12.50
N PHE A 652 -3.62 32.21 12.99
CA PHE A 652 -2.82 31.03 12.69
C PHE A 652 -3.36 29.77 13.34
N GLY A 653 -3.93 29.88 14.53
CA GLY A 653 -4.52 28.73 15.21
C GLY A 653 -5.86 28.29 14.64
N HIS A 654 -6.56 29.13 13.85
CA HIS A 654 -7.93 28.84 13.44
C HIS A 654 -8.05 27.56 12.58
N ARG A 655 -8.95 26.66 12.97
CA ARG A 655 -9.13 25.33 12.36
C ARG A 655 -9.74 25.36 10.94
N PHE A 656 -9.33 24.45 10.06
CA PHE A 656 -9.91 24.32 8.71
C PHE A 656 -11.02 23.26 8.67
N ALA A 657 -12.14 23.57 8.03
CA ALA A 657 -13.17 22.59 7.71
C ALA A 657 -12.81 21.88 6.40
N LEU A 658 -12.11 20.74 6.48
CA LEU A 658 -11.50 20.09 5.31
C LEU A 658 -12.51 19.65 4.24
N GLU A 659 -13.76 19.34 4.64
CA GLU A 659 -14.83 18.84 3.77
C GLU A 659 -15.64 19.94 3.06
N SER A 660 -15.55 21.19 3.51
CA SER A 660 -16.45 22.26 3.04
C SER A 660 -15.88 23.68 3.09
N GLY A 661 -14.82 23.91 3.85
CA GLY A 661 -14.19 25.21 4.04
C GLY A 661 -13.08 25.54 3.04
N PRO A 662 -12.50 26.75 3.16
CA PRO A 662 -11.48 27.23 2.25
C PRO A 662 -10.19 26.42 2.34
N ALA A 663 -9.41 26.43 1.26
CA ALA A 663 -8.10 25.76 1.22
C ALA A 663 -7.00 26.59 1.89
N ALA A 664 -7.17 27.90 1.96
CA ALA A 664 -6.23 28.84 2.55
C ALA A 664 -6.94 30.04 3.19
N ARG A 665 -6.25 30.71 4.10
CA ARG A 665 -6.67 32.01 4.64
C ARG A 665 -5.60 33.06 4.40
N LEU A 666 -6.04 34.29 4.17
CA LEU A 666 -5.19 35.47 4.04
C LEU A 666 -5.70 36.61 4.91
N LEU A 667 -4.82 37.20 5.70
CA LEU A 667 -5.08 38.40 6.49
C LEU A 667 -4.09 39.48 6.10
N LEU A 668 -4.59 40.66 5.71
CA LEU A 668 -3.78 41.87 5.69
C LEU A 668 -4.11 42.69 6.94
N LEU A 669 -3.15 42.75 7.87
CA LEU A 669 -3.24 43.47 9.13
C LEU A 669 -2.46 44.78 9.03
N HIS A 670 -3.16 45.89 9.20
CA HIS A 670 -2.55 47.22 9.34
C HIS A 670 -2.24 47.48 10.80
N HIS A 671 -1.00 47.85 11.11
CA HIS A 671 -0.55 48.13 12.47
C HIS A 671 0.34 49.37 12.48
N GLY A 672 -0.25 50.53 12.81
CA GLY A 672 0.42 51.82 12.69
C GLY A 672 0.88 52.09 11.25
N ALA A 673 2.19 52.28 11.06
CA ALA A 673 2.81 52.49 9.73
C ALA A 673 3.31 51.19 9.08
N GLN A 674 3.00 50.02 9.65
CA GLN A 674 3.48 48.73 9.18
C GLN A 674 2.32 47.88 8.68
N HIS A 675 2.60 47.04 7.69
CA HIS A 675 1.64 46.09 7.15
C HIS A 675 2.14 44.66 7.35
N TYR A 676 1.25 43.79 7.79
CA TYR A 676 1.51 42.35 7.93
C TYR A 676 0.59 41.57 7.01
N LEU A 677 1.17 40.66 6.23
CA LEU A 677 0.45 39.73 5.38
C LEU A 677 0.59 38.34 5.99
N ALA A 678 -0.49 37.86 6.60
CA ALA A 678 -0.57 36.58 7.26
C ALA A 678 -1.28 35.56 6.35
N LEU A 679 -0.56 34.52 5.95
CA LEU A 679 -1.05 33.37 5.19
C LEU A 679 -1.20 32.19 6.15
N ASN A 680 -2.25 31.38 5.95
CA ASN A 680 -2.45 30.17 6.73
C ASN A 680 -3.02 29.05 5.87
N PHE A 681 -2.47 27.84 6.01
CA PHE A 681 -2.85 26.64 5.27
C PHE A 681 -2.93 25.44 6.21
N PRO A 682 -3.77 24.42 5.95
CA PRO A 682 -3.64 23.15 6.64
C PRO A 682 -2.39 22.40 6.15
N HIS A 683 -1.62 21.81 7.07
CA HIS A 683 -0.38 21.08 6.77
C HIS A 683 -0.59 19.88 5.85
N LEU A 684 -1.82 19.35 5.80
CA LEU A 684 -2.22 18.34 4.81
C LEU A 684 -2.03 18.82 3.36
N LEU A 685 -2.22 20.11 3.09
CA LEU A 685 -2.16 20.66 1.73
C LEU A 685 -0.76 21.15 1.36
N ILE A 686 0.03 21.60 2.32
CA ILE A 686 1.32 22.24 2.04
C ILE A 686 2.35 21.95 3.12
N ASP A 687 3.61 21.80 2.72
CA ASP A 687 4.77 21.78 3.63
C ASP A 687 5.69 23.00 3.35
N GLY A 688 6.84 23.11 4.03
CA GLY A 688 7.72 24.27 3.88
C GLY A 688 8.27 24.46 2.46
N VAL A 689 8.66 23.39 1.77
CA VAL A 689 9.15 23.48 0.39
C VAL A 689 8.00 23.80 -0.57
N GLY A 690 6.82 23.21 -0.35
CA GLY A 690 5.61 23.53 -1.09
C GLY A 690 5.19 25.01 -0.93
N LEU A 691 5.37 25.58 0.27
CA LEU A 691 5.11 26.99 0.55
C LEU A 691 6.08 27.91 -0.21
N GLU A 692 7.37 27.58 -0.25
CA GLU A 692 8.33 28.32 -1.06
C GLU A 692 7.97 28.29 -2.55
N ASN A 693 7.63 27.10 -3.07
CA ASN A 693 7.17 26.94 -4.45
C ASN A 693 5.90 27.75 -4.73
N LEU A 694 4.98 27.84 -3.75
CA LEU A 694 3.76 28.65 -3.85
C LEU A 694 4.08 30.14 -3.95
N LEU A 695 5.02 30.65 -3.13
CA LEU A 695 5.42 32.06 -3.18
C LEU A 695 6.06 32.40 -4.54
N ARG A 696 6.96 31.54 -5.05
CA ARG A 696 7.56 31.72 -6.38
C ARG A 696 6.50 31.70 -7.49
N ALA A 697 5.51 30.81 -7.39
CA ALA A 697 4.39 30.76 -8.36
C ALA A 697 3.49 32.00 -8.27
N LEU A 698 3.29 32.54 -7.06
CA LEU A 698 2.53 33.76 -6.83
C LEU A 698 3.22 34.98 -7.46
N GLU A 699 4.54 35.13 -7.30
CA GLU A 699 5.32 36.21 -7.93
C GLU A 699 5.21 36.16 -9.47
N ARG A 700 5.36 34.97 -10.05
CA ARG A 700 5.22 34.77 -11.50
C ARG A 700 3.82 35.14 -12.00
N THR A 701 2.79 34.72 -11.26
CA THR A 701 1.40 35.01 -11.60
C THR A 701 1.10 36.51 -11.48
N LEU A 702 1.62 37.17 -10.45
CA LEU A 702 1.54 38.63 -10.30
C LEU A 702 2.26 39.35 -11.45
N ALA A 703 3.38 38.83 -11.93
CA ALA A 703 4.09 39.32 -13.11
C ALA A 703 3.37 39.03 -14.45
N GLY A 704 2.21 38.37 -14.43
CA GLY A 704 1.43 38.03 -15.63
C GLY A 704 1.98 36.84 -16.42
N GLN A 705 2.85 36.03 -15.82
CA GLN A 705 3.37 34.82 -16.45
C GLN A 705 2.40 33.64 -16.26
N GLU A 706 2.22 32.83 -17.29
CA GLU A 706 1.42 31.61 -17.20
C GLU A 706 2.10 30.55 -16.32
N MET A 707 1.30 29.78 -15.58
CA MET A 707 1.79 28.65 -14.82
C MET A 707 2.06 27.46 -15.75
N ALA A 708 3.27 26.91 -15.67
CA ALA A 708 3.60 25.67 -16.36
C ALA A 708 2.72 24.51 -15.86
N PRO A 709 2.28 23.61 -16.75
CA PRO A 709 1.50 22.43 -16.36
C PRO A 709 2.32 21.54 -15.43
N LEU A 710 1.65 20.99 -14.41
CA LEU A 710 2.28 20.10 -13.43
C LEU A 710 2.61 18.74 -14.07
N ALA A 711 3.89 18.42 -14.19
CA ALA A 711 4.34 17.11 -14.67
C ALA A 711 3.84 15.98 -13.77
N ALA A 712 3.30 14.91 -14.34
CA ALA A 712 2.86 13.72 -13.59
C ALA A 712 3.97 13.23 -12.66
N LEU A 713 3.60 12.80 -11.46
CA LEU A 713 4.56 12.18 -10.55
C LEU A 713 4.32 10.69 -10.46
N PRO A 714 5.40 9.89 -10.37
CA PRO A 714 5.31 8.51 -9.96
C PRO A 714 4.51 8.38 -8.67
N ALA A 715 3.65 7.37 -8.61
CA ALA A 715 3.27 6.84 -7.31
C ALA A 715 4.57 6.36 -6.65
N ARG A 716 4.97 6.94 -5.51
CA ARG A 716 6.03 6.35 -4.69
C ARG A 716 5.47 5.06 -4.13
N CYS A 717 6.06 3.95 -4.53
CA CYS A 717 5.71 2.61 -4.07
C CYS A 717 6.68 2.20 -2.96
N TRP A 718 6.17 1.55 -1.93
CA TRP A 718 6.97 0.78 -0.97
C TRP A 718 6.36 -0.62 -0.87
N GLY A 719 7.20 -1.62 -0.67
CA GLY A 719 6.80 -3.03 -0.62
C GLY A 719 6.98 -3.65 0.75
N ASP A 720 6.75 -4.96 0.82
CA ASP A 720 6.88 -5.72 2.06
C ASP A 720 8.31 -5.71 2.62
N ALA A 721 9.33 -5.55 1.77
CA ALA A 721 10.72 -5.42 2.20
C ALA A 721 10.94 -4.15 3.05
N ASP A 722 10.34 -3.02 2.63
CA ASP A 722 10.43 -1.77 3.37
C ASP A 722 9.68 -1.87 4.71
N LEU A 723 8.51 -2.50 4.73
CA LEU A 723 7.74 -2.71 5.96
C LEU A 723 8.46 -3.64 6.94
N ARG A 724 9.13 -4.70 6.45
CA ARG A 724 9.95 -5.59 7.27
C ARG A 724 11.15 -4.87 7.88
N PHE A 725 11.85 -4.04 7.11
CA PHE A 725 12.95 -3.21 7.62
C PHE A 725 12.51 -2.38 8.83
N TRP A 726 11.35 -1.71 8.73
CA TRP A 726 10.80 -0.90 9.80
C TRP A 726 10.33 -1.73 11.00
N HIS A 727 9.72 -2.90 10.76
CA HIS A 727 9.35 -3.84 11.83
C HIS A 727 10.58 -4.27 12.64
N ASP A 728 11.60 -4.80 11.97
CA ASP A 728 12.79 -5.37 12.61
C ASP A 728 13.57 -4.32 13.42
N ARG A 729 13.53 -3.05 13.00
CA ARG A 729 14.26 -1.97 13.66
C ARG A 729 13.57 -1.38 14.87
N LEU A 730 12.25 -1.47 14.94
CA LEU A 730 11.45 -0.70 15.89
C LEU A 730 10.61 -1.56 16.83
N ALA A 731 10.29 -2.81 16.45
CA ALA A 731 9.42 -3.67 17.25
C ALA A 731 10.00 -3.87 18.67
N GLY A 732 9.19 -3.51 19.67
CA GLY A 732 9.56 -3.62 21.09
C GLY A 732 10.53 -2.55 21.61
N ILE A 733 10.90 -1.54 20.81
CA ILE A 733 11.76 -0.43 21.24
C ILE A 733 10.92 0.74 21.75
N ALA A 734 11.18 1.18 22.98
CA ALA A 734 10.48 2.32 23.57
C ALA A 734 11.06 3.66 23.05
N PRO A 735 10.21 4.67 22.76
CA PRO A 735 10.67 6.02 22.42
C PRO A 735 11.50 6.67 23.52
N SER A 736 12.57 7.36 23.15
CA SER A 736 13.36 8.17 24.08
C SER A 736 12.60 9.41 24.56
N THR A 737 12.89 9.84 25.78
CA THR A 737 12.30 11.05 26.40
C THR A 737 13.38 11.86 27.11
N LEU A 738 13.20 13.17 27.14
CA LEU A 738 13.97 14.12 27.95
C LEU A 738 13.09 14.79 29.01
N ALA A 739 11.89 14.25 29.26
CA ALA A 739 10.92 14.86 30.15
C ALA A 739 11.52 15.13 31.53
N ALA A 740 11.60 16.41 31.90
CA ALA A 740 12.15 16.83 33.17
C ALA A 740 11.16 16.64 34.34
N ARG A 741 9.88 16.33 34.02
CA ARG A 741 8.74 16.31 34.95
C ARG A 741 7.74 15.24 34.56
N LEU A 742 7.01 14.72 35.56
CA LEU A 742 5.81 13.93 35.31
C LEU A 742 4.71 14.84 34.71
N PRO A 743 4.00 14.39 33.67
CA PRO A 743 2.99 15.22 33.01
C PRO A 743 1.86 15.58 33.98
N ARG A 744 1.46 16.86 33.98
CA ARG A 744 0.43 17.41 34.88
C ARG A 744 -0.97 16.91 34.55
N SER A 745 -1.22 16.65 33.28
CA SER A 745 -2.42 16.04 32.75
C SER A 745 -2.13 14.56 32.48
N GLY A 746 -3.06 13.65 32.77
CA GLY A 746 -2.89 12.20 32.56
C GLY A 746 -2.85 11.78 31.08
N GLY A 747 -1.99 12.40 30.28
CA GLY A 747 -1.83 12.13 28.85
C GLY A 747 -2.87 12.79 27.94
N SER A 748 -3.35 14.00 28.26
CA SER A 748 -4.18 14.75 27.30
C SER A 748 -3.35 15.34 26.15
N ALA A 749 -4.03 15.75 25.07
CA ALA A 749 -3.40 16.38 23.89
C ALA A 749 -2.48 17.56 24.26
N PRO A 750 -1.44 17.84 23.45
CA PRO A 750 -0.48 18.92 23.73
C PRO A 750 -1.20 20.24 24.01
N GLN A 751 -0.70 21.03 24.97
CA GLN A 751 -1.31 22.34 25.25
C GLN A 751 -0.87 23.38 24.23
N TYR A 752 -1.82 24.24 23.83
CA TYR A 752 -1.57 25.41 22.99
C TYR A 752 -1.68 26.71 23.80
N PRO A 753 -0.78 27.69 23.59
CA PRO A 753 0.40 27.64 22.71
C PRO A 753 1.54 26.83 23.32
N ALA A 754 2.40 26.28 22.45
CA ALA A 754 3.65 25.67 22.85
C ALA A 754 4.66 26.70 23.37
N GLY A 755 5.56 26.25 24.25
CA GLY A 755 6.72 27.04 24.65
C GLY A 755 7.87 26.91 23.64
N SER A 756 8.76 27.91 23.59
CA SER A 756 9.99 27.82 22.79
C SER A 756 11.16 28.57 23.40
N ALA A 757 12.36 28.01 23.25
CA ALA A 757 13.62 28.68 23.51
C ALA A 757 14.51 28.62 22.28
N GLU A 758 15.38 29.60 22.06
CA GLU A 758 16.28 29.61 20.92
C GLU A 758 17.63 30.25 21.23
N ALA A 759 18.66 29.81 20.53
CA ALA A 759 19.99 30.41 20.58
C ALA A 759 20.73 30.21 19.26
N VAL A 760 21.61 31.14 18.94
CA VAL A 760 22.56 31.00 17.81
C VAL A 760 23.61 29.97 18.20
N VAL A 761 23.91 29.05 17.28
CA VAL A 761 25.00 28.08 17.43
C VAL A 761 26.31 28.88 17.51
N PRO A 762 27.13 28.68 18.56
CA PRO A 762 28.37 29.43 18.72
C PRO A 762 29.26 29.31 17.47
N PRO A 763 29.83 30.41 16.94
CA PRO A 763 30.66 30.37 15.72
C PRO A 763 31.81 29.37 15.79
N ALA A 764 32.41 29.20 16.98
CA ALA A 764 33.46 28.20 17.21
C ALA A 764 32.95 26.76 17.03
N LEU A 765 31.76 26.45 17.55
CA LEU A 765 31.12 25.15 17.36
C LEU A 765 30.70 24.95 15.90
N TYR A 766 30.13 25.98 15.27
CA TYR A 766 29.75 25.94 13.86
C TYR A 766 30.96 25.64 12.95
N GLY A 767 32.07 26.33 13.15
CA GLY A 767 33.32 26.10 12.41
C GLY A 767 33.95 24.73 12.69
N ALA A 768 33.98 24.30 13.96
CA ALA A 768 34.49 22.97 14.33
C ALA A 768 33.63 21.83 13.76
N ALA A 769 32.30 22.00 13.76
CA ALA A 769 31.37 21.05 13.17
C ALA A 769 31.66 20.87 11.67
N ARG A 770 31.89 21.97 10.93
CA ARG A 770 32.31 21.89 9.52
C ARG A 770 33.63 21.15 9.34
N ALA A 771 34.61 21.38 10.22
CA ALA A 771 35.88 20.67 10.17
C ALA A 771 35.71 19.16 10.41
N VAL A 772 34.86 18.76 11.35
CA VAL A 772 34.51 17.35 11.60
C VAL A 772 33.80 16.73 10.40
N CYS A 773 32.80 17.41 9.84
CA CYS A 773 32.10 16.97 8.64
C CYS A 773 33.05 16.67 7.48
N ARG A 774 34.06 17.53 7.27
CA ARG A 774 35.14 17.27 6.30
C ARG A 774 35.99 16.07 6.67
N ALA A 775 36.46 15.99 7.91
CA ALA A 775 37.41 14.97 8.34
C ALA A 775 36.79 13.55 8.44
N HIS A 776 35.48 13.46 8.61
CA HIS A 776 34.73 12.20 8.78
C HIS A 776 33.73 11.95 7.64
N SER A 777 33.80 12.73 6.56
CA SER A 777 32.94 12.61 5.37
C SER A 777 31.44 12.48 5.69
N CYS A 778 30.93 13.36 6.55
CA CYS A 778 29.52 13.35 6.99
C CYS A 778 28.87 14.72 6.85
N THR A 779 27.54 14.77 6.77
CA THR A 779 26.81 16.04 6.63
C THR A 779 26.61 16.73 7.99
N PRO A 780 26.43 18.08 8.00
CA PRO A 780 26.08 18.80 9.22
C PRO A 780 24.83 18.22 9.92
N PHE A 781 23.83 17.79 9.15
CA PHE A 781 22.66 17.10 9.69
C PHE A 781 23.05 15.88 10.53
N VAL A 782 23.84 14.96 9.97
CA VAL A 782 24.25 13.73 10.65
C VAL A 782 25.05 14.05 11.92
N LEU A 783 25.96 15.03 11.85
CA LEU A 783 26.77 15.43 13.00
C LEU A 783 25.91 16.03 14.13
N TYR A 784 25.07 17.02 13.84
CA TYR A 784 24.22 17.63 14.86
C TYR A 784 23.18 16.63 15.41
N TYR A 785 22.74 15.67 14.58
CA TYR A 785 21.86 14.61 15.03
C TYR A 785 22.58 13.59 15.92
N ALA A 786 23.86 13.28 15.65
CA ALA A 786 24.70 12.46 16.52
C ALA A 786 24.94 13.15 17.88
N ILE A 787 25.19 14.46 17.90
CA ILE A 787 25.30 15.26 19.14
C ILE A 787 23.97 15.22 19.91
N PHE A 788 22.84 15.29 19.22
CA PHE A 788 21.52 15.18 19.83
C PHE A 788 21.27 13.80 20.44
N ASN A 789 21.62 12.73 19.74
CA ASN A 789 21.53 11.36 20.25
C ASN A 789 22.45 11.14 21.46
N ALA A 790 23.67 11.70 21.44
CA ALA A 790 24.59 11.67 22.58
C ALA A 790 24.03 12.44 23.79
N LEU A 791 23.42 13.61 23.58
CA LEU A 791 22.77 14.39 24.64
C LEU A 791 21.67 13.57 25.33
N ILE A 792 20.84 12.88 24.54
CA ILE A 792 19.78 12.02 25.07
C ILE A 792 20.37 10.85 25.86
N ALA A 793 21.35 10.14 25.30
CA ALA A 793 21.98 9.00 25.96
C ALA A 793 22.64 9.42 27.29
N GLN A 794 23.33 10.57 27.34
CA GLN A 794 23.91 11.11 28.58
C GLN A 794 22.84 11.48 29.62
N HIS A 795 21.67 11.94 29.16
CA HIS A 795 20.57 12.31 30.05
C HIS A 795 19.79 11.11 30.58
N SER A 796 19.54 10.10 29.75
CA SER A 796 18.71 8.95 30.09
C SER A 796 19.49 7.74 30.60
N GLY A 797 20.81 7.69 30.38
CA GLY A 797 21.65 6.53 30.65
C GLY A 797 21.32 5.32 29.77
N ALA A 798 20.59 5.51 28.66
CA ALA A 798 20.14 4.43 27.81
C ALA A 798 21.23 4.03 26.79
N ALA A 799 21.41 2.73 26.59
CA ALA A 799 22.33 2.17 25.60
C ALA A 799 21.84 2.30 24.14
N HIS A 800 20.68 2.92 23.93
CA HIS A 800 20.05 3.11 22.64
C HIS A 800 19.08 4.29 22.72
N VAL A 801 18.87 4.96 21.58
CA VAL A 801 17.93 6.08 21.47
C VAL A 801 16.98 5.86 20.30
N LEU A 802 15.71 6.22 20.49
CA LEU A 802 14.66 6.20 19.47
C LEU A 802 14.02 7.58 19.38
N THR A 803 14.35 8.31 18.31
CA THR A 803 13.86 9.68 18.07
C THR A 803 13.31 9.83 16.65
N GLY A 804 12.49 10.85 16.43
CA GLY A 804 12.01 11.18 15.09
C GLY A 804 12.95 12.13 14.38
N THR A 805 13.08 12.00 13.06
CA THR A 805 13.58 13.06 12.17
C THR A 805 12.60 13.34 11.04
N THR A 806 12.77 14.46 10.35
CA THR A 806 11.87 14.93 9.29
C THR A 806 12.56 14.98 7.94
N LEU A 807 11.91 14.45 6.90
CA LEU A 807 12.37 14.48 5.51
C LEU A 807 11.36 15.21 4.62
N ASN A 808 11.85 15.94 3.62
CA ASN A 808 11.01 16.61 2.61
C ASN A 808 10.42 15.61 1.58
N ASN A 809 11.09 14.47 1.37
CA ASN A 809 10.70 13.37 0.50
C ASN A 809 10.38 13.81 -0.94
N ARG A 810 11.22 14.68 -1.50
CA ARG A 810 11.10 15.24 -2.87
C ARG A 810 12.32 14.87 -3.70
N GLU A 811 12.10 14.24 -4.84
CA GLU A 811 13.12 13.93 -5.86
C GLU A 811 12.55 14.16 -7.26
N GLY A 812 13.43 14.40 -8.24
CA GLY A 812 13.05 14.65 -9.63
C GLY A 812 11.98 15.74 -9.76
N ALA A 813 10.92 15.46 -10.53
CA ALA A 813 9.82 16.41 -10.74
C ALA A 813 9.02 16.78 -9.46
N ALA A 814 9.19 16.06 -8.34
CA ALA A 814 8.49 16.36 -7.09
C ALA A 814 9.04 17.58 -6.35
N VAL A 815 10.27 18.02 -6.69
CA VAL A 815 10.93 19.19 -6.09
C VAL A 815 10.12 20.47 -6.32
N GLN A 816 9.49 20.61 -7.48
CA GLN A 816 8.75 21.82 -7.88
C GLN A 816 7.26 21.80 -7.48
N ARG A 817 6.78 20.76 -6.79
CA ARG A 817 5.35 20.64 -6.45
C ARG A 817 4.93 21.55 -5.30
N ILE A 818 3.72 22.10 -5.43
CA ILE A 818 3.01 22.82 -4.36
C ILE A 818 2.04 21.83 -3.69
N ASP A 819 2.57 21.03 -2.78
CA ASP A 819 1.81 20.06 -1.97
C ASP A 819 2.54 19.73 -0.66
N CYS A 820 1.94 18.90 0.19
CA CYS A 820 2.61 18.33 1.37
C CYS A 820 3.18 16.94 1.05
N ARG A 821 4.48 16.75 1.23
CA ARG A 821 5.20 15.49 1.08
C ARG A 821 6.05 15.10 2.28
N ILE A 822 6.06 15.95 3.31
CA ILE A 822 6.85 15.73 4.51
C ILE A 822 6.57 14.35 5.11
N ASN A 823 7.62 13.60 5.43
CA ASN A 823 7.52 12.33 6.13
C ASN A 823 8.45 12.36 7.35
N ASN A 824 8.01 11.74 8.43
CA ASN A 824 8.83 11.64 9.64
C ASN A 824 9.31 10.20 9.78
N LEU A 825 10.60 10.02 10.05
CA LEU A 825 11.21 8.71 10.23
C LEU A 825 11.60 8.52 11.70
N PRO A 826 11.14 7.46 12.36
CA PRO A 826 11.65 7.05 13.66
C PRO A 826 13.00 6.35 13.45
N LEU A 827 14.05 6.83 14.11
CA LEU A 827 15.40 6.29 13.99
C LEU A 827 15.86 5.73 15.32
N HIS A 828 16.17 4.44 15.29
CA HIS A 828 16.77 3.72 16.41
C HIS A 828 18.30 3.72 16.24
N VAL A 829 19.01 4.38 17.15
CA VAL A 829 20.48 4.48 17.13
C VAL A 829 21.04 3.81 18.40
N PRO A 830 21.89 2.78 18.27
CA PRO A 830 22.59 2.20 19.42
C PRO A 830 23.67 3.17 19.95
N VAL A 831 23.72 3.34 21.26
CA VAL A 831 24.66 4.22 21.98
C VAL A 831 25.19 3.48 23.22
N PRO A 832 26.02 2.44 23.05
CA PRO A 832 26.47 1.58 24.15
C PRO A 832 27.36 2.34 25.16
N ASP A 833 28.10 3.34 24.68
CA ASP A 833 28.85 4.29 25.50
C ASP A 833 28.50 5.71 25.05
N SER A 834 28.02 6.53 25.99
CA SER A 834 27.61 7.92 25.74
C SER A 834 28.79 8.89 25.57
N GLU A 835 30.02 8.44 25.80
CA GLU A 835 31.25 9.21 25.60
C GLU A 835 32.06 8.77 24.36
N ASP A 836 31.71 7.65 23.71
CA ASP A 836 32.30 7.23 22.44
C ASP A 836 31.66 7.97 21.25
N TYR A 837 32.09 9.22 21.06
CA TYR A 837 31.55 10.10 20.04
C TYR A 837 31.79 9.60 18.61
N GLY A 838 32.89 8.87 18.37
CA GLY A 838 33.18 8.25 17.07
C GLY A 838 32.17 7.17 16.73
N ALA A 839 31.90 6.26 17.66
CA ALA A 839 30.90 5.21 17.48
C ALA A 839 29.49 5.79 17.32
N ILE A 840 29.12 6.83 18.08
CA ILE A 840 27.80 7.47 17.97
C ILE A 840 27.63 8.14 16.60
N LEU A 841 28.66 8.83 16.10
CA LEU A 841 28.60 9.45 14.77
C LEU A 841 28.44 8.39 13.68
N ALA A 842 29.24 7.32 13.72
CA ALA A 842 29.16 6.22 12.77
C ALA A 842 27.82 5.48 12.82
N ALA A 843 27.31 5.18 14.02
CA ALA A 843 26.01 4.55 14.21
C ALA A 843 24.88 5.45 13.69
N THR A 844 24.91 6.75 14.00
CA THR A 844 23.92 7.71 13.50
C THR A 844 23.93 7.79 11.97
N ALA A 845 25.11 7.89 11.35
CA ALA A 845 25.26 7.92 9.90
C ALA A 845 24.73 6.63 9.24
N SER A 846 25.12 5.47 9.79
CA SER A 846 24.70 4.16 9.29
C SER A 846 23.19 3.95 9.39
N GLN A 847 22.59 4.25 10.55
CA GLN A 847 21.15 4.08 10.74
C GLN A 847 20.34 5.07 9.90
N PHE A 848 20.80 6.31 9.76
CA PHE A 848 20.16 7.29 8.90
C PHE A 848 20.22 6.88 7.43
N SER A 849 21.39 6.46 6.94
CA SER A 849 21.56 5.99 5.56
C SER A 849 20.68 4.78 5.25
N ALA A 850 20.65 3.79 6.14
CA ALA A 850 19.78 2.62 5.98
C ALA A 850 18.29 3.02 5.94
N ALA A 851 17.87 3.93 6.81
CA ALA A 851 16.49 4.42 6.83
C ALA A 851 16.10 5.22 5.58
N LEU A 852 17.03 5.94 4.94
CA LEU A 852 16.75 6.69 3.72
C LEU A 852 16.31 5.78 2.56
N GLN A 853 16.84 4.57 2.48
CA GLN A 853 16.47 3.58 1.45
C GLN A 853 15.00 3.15 1.56
N HIS A 854 14.41 3.30 2.75
CA HIS A 854 13.03 2.92 3.07
C HIS A 854 12.15 4.13 3.41
N ALA A 855 12.61 5.36 3.12
CA ALA A 855 11.94 6.61 3.50
C ALA A 855 10.61 6.87 2.79
N ALA A 856 10.33 6.12 1.71
CA ALA A 856 9.08 6.20 0.97
C ALA A 856 7.87 5.73 1.80
N VAL A 857 8.08 4.86 2.80
CA VAL A 857 7.02 4.34 3.68
C VAL A 857 6.48 5.46 4.58
N PRO A 858 5.16 5.78 4.55
CA PRO A 858 4.57 6.78 5.44
C PRO A 858 4.70 6.38 6.91
N LEU A 859 4.89 7.36 7.82
CA LEU A 859 5.04 7.07 9.26
C LEU A 859 3.94 6.16 9.83
N ASP A 860 2.69 6.32 9.41
CA ASP A 860 1.59 5.51 9.94
C ASP A 860 1.77 4.02 9.61
N ALA A 861 2.28 3.71 8.41
CA ALA A 861 2.62 2.36 8.01
C ALA A 861 3.88 1.84 8.74
N ILE A 862 4.86 2.72 9.00
CA ILE A 862 6.04 2.40 9.85
C ILE A 862 5.59 2.00 11.26
N VAL A 863 4.71 2.80 11.88
CA VAL A 863 4.16 2.55 13.22
C VAL A 863 3.34 1.26 13.24
N GLN A 864 2.50 1.05 12.24
CA GLN A 864 1.71 -0.18 12.14
C GLN A 864 2.60 -1.41 11.99
N ALA A 865 3.64 -1.34 11.16
CA ALA A 865 4.62 -2.41 11.03
C ALA A 865 5.36 -2.69 12.34
N ALA A 866 5.71 -1.65 13.12
CA ALA A 866 6.38 -1.77 14.40
C ALA A 866 5.52 -2.32 15.57
N GLY A 867 4.23 -2.60 15.33
CA GLY A 867 3.30 -3.10 16.35
C GLY A 867 2.42 -2.03 17.01
N GLY A 868 2.39 -0.81 16.47
CA GLY A 868 1.59 0.31 16.96
C GLY A 868 2.27 1.14 18.06
N GLY A 869 1.55 2.13 18.59
CA GLY A 869 2.03 2.97 19.70
C GLY A 869 2.54 4.35 19.27
N VAL A 870 3.29 5.00 20.17
CA VAL A 870 3.86 6.34 19.91
C VAL A 870 5.18 6.16 19.15
N PRO A 871 5.33 6.71 17.91
CA PRO A 871 6.52 6.49 17.09
C PRO A 871 7.81 7.09 17.68
N TYR A 872 7.70 8.27 18.28
CA TYR A 872 8.78 8.99 18.93
C TYR A 872 8.18 10.07 19.85
N ARG A 873 8.94 10.51 20.86
CA ARG A 873 8.56 11.64 21.74
C ARG A 873 9.40 12.89 21.49
N LEU A 874 10.61 12.71 20.96
CA LEU A 874 11.53 13.78 20.60
C LEU A 874 11.68 13.85 19.08
N LEU A 875 11.62 15.05 18.51
CA LEU A 875 11.77 15.28 17.06
C LEU A 875 13.02 16.14 16.79
N PHE A 876 13.81 15.76 15.79
CA PHE A 876 14.92 16.53 15.27
C PHE A 876 14.60 17.04 13.86
N MET A 877 14.87 18.32 13.60
CA MET A 877 14.63 18.97 12.32
C MET A 877 15.84 19.84 11.96
N PHE A 878 16.24 19.82 10.70
CA PHE A 878 17.35 20.63 10.20
C PHE A 878 16.93 21.32 8.90
N GLN A 879 16.88 22.65 8.91
CA GLN A 879 16.42 23.48 7.81
C GLN A 879 17.53 24.46 7.42
N ASN A 880 18.36 24.09 6.45
CA ASN A 880 19.47 24.90 5.95
C ASN A 880 19.18 25.65 4.63
N GLN A 881 17.97 25.51 4.08
CA GLN A 881 17.64 25.93 2.71
C GLN A 881 16.99 27.32 2.59
N ASN A 882 16.51 27.90 3.69
CA ASN A 882 15.81 29.18 3.64
C ASN A 882 16.33 30.15 4.70
N ASP A 883 16.84 31.29 4.24
CA ASP A 883 17.17 32.49 5.05
C ASP A 883 15.89 33.28 5.43
N GLY A 884 14.77 32.56 5.57
CA GLY A 884 13.41 33.08 5.75
C GLY A 884 12.64 33.28 4.44
N TYR A 885 11.31 33.23 4.52
CA TYR A 885 10.46 33.44 3.35
C TYR A 885 10.45 34.91 2.91
N ARG A 886 10.44 35.11 1.59
CA ARG A 886 10.31 36.43 0.94
C ARG A 886 9.20 36.36 -0.11
N LEU A 887 8.53 37.49 -0.30
CA LEU A 887 7.63 37.71 -1.42
C LEU A 887 7.84 39.13 -1.97
N GLU A 888 7.97 39.26 -3.28
CA GLU A 888 8.00 40.55 -3.94
C GLU A 888 6.61 40.94 -4.44
N LEU A 889 6.05 42.01 -3.89
CA LEU A 889 4.74 42.54 -4.26
C LEU A 889 4.93 43.93 -4.86
N ASP A 890 4.58 44.09 -6.14
CA ASP A 890 4.69 45.36 -6.88
C ASP A 890 6.09 46.01 -6.79
N GLY A 891 7.15 45.18 -6.83
CA GLY A 891 8.56 45.62 -6.73
C GLY A 891 9.01 45.97 -5.30
N VAL A 892 8.17 45.71 -4.29
CA VAL A 892 8.47 45.93 -2.89
C VAL A 892 8.73 44.59 -2.19
N PRO A 893 9.87 44.40 -1.51
CA PRO A 893 10.17 43.16 -0.81
C PRO A 893 9.40 43.09 0.51
N TRP A 894 8.62 42.03 0.67
CA TRP A 894 8.03 41.59 1.93
C TRP A 894 8.88 40.45 2.50
N ARG A 895 9.21 40.54 3.79
CA ARG A 895 10.09 39.57 4.45
C ARG A 895 9.38 38.92 5.63
N GLU A 896 9.72 37.67 5.90
CA GLU A 896 9.18 36.95 7.06
C GLU A 896 9.35 37.74 8.36
N ALA A 897 8.25 37.93 9.06
CA ALA A 897 8.20 38.58 10.36
C ALA A 897 8.43 37.56 11.46
N ALA A 898 9.01 38.00 12.59
CA ALA A 898 9.30 37.14 13.75
C ALA A 898 8.05 36.71 14.55
N TYR A 899 6.87 36.64 13.93
CA TYR A 899 5.65 36.09 14.55
C TYR A 899 5.54 34.62 14.18
N ARG A 900 6.06 33.77 15.05
CA ARG A 900 6.18 32.34 14.79
C ARG A 900 5.03 31.57 15.41
N TYR A 901 4.32 30.84 14.59
CA TYR A 901 3.53 29.70 15.02
C TYR A 901 4.45 28.56 15.45
N ARG A 902 4.14 27.96 16.60
CA ARG A 902 5.00 26.98 17.28
C ARG A 902 4.25 25.67 17.43
N PRO A 903 4.17 24.84 16.37
CA PRO A 903 3.62 23.50 16.53
C PRO A 903 4.62 22.66 17.33
N VAL A 904 4.14 21.93 18.32
CA VAL A 904 4.94 20.92 19.02
C VAL A 904 4.52 19.54 18.54
N TYR A 905 5.50 18.81 18.01
CA TYR A 905 5.35 17.45 17.54
C TYR A 905 6.02 16.50 18.55
N GLY A 906 5.26 16.00 19.52
CA GLY A 906 5.77 15.18 20.63
C GLY A 906 5.91 15.97 21.92
N GLU A 907 6.91 15.66 22.74
CA GLU A 907 7.24 16.40 23.96
C GLU A 907 8.14 17.62 23.67
N LEU A 908 9.08 17.44 22.72
CA LEU A 908 10.17 18.38 22.47
C LEU A 908 10.70 18.22 21.04
N CYS A 909 10.92 19.34 20.36
CA CYS A 909 11.44 19.41 19.00
C CYS A 909 12.69 20.28 18.91
N PHE A 910 13.82 19.72 18.47
CA PHE A 910 15.05 20.44 18.16
C PHE A 910 15.03 20.83 16.68
N GLN A 911 14.94 22.12 16.39
CA GLN A 911 14.89 22.65 15.03
C GLN A 911 16.08 23.57 14.74
N PHE A 912 16.94 23.17 13.81
CA PHE A 912 18.01 24.02 13.29
C PHE A 912 17.52 24.83 12.09
N LYS A 913 17.88 26.11 12.05
CA LYS A 913 17.56 27.05 10.96
C LYS A 913 18.81 27.82 10.54
N ALA A 914 18.96 28.08 9.25
CA ALA A 914 19.96 29.02 8.75
C ALA A 914 19.77 30.42 9.35
N GLU A 915 20.88 31.13 9.56
CA GLU A 915 20.92 32.55 9.86
C GLU A 915 21.61 33.32 8.74
N ALA A 916 21.15 34.54 8.50
CA ALA A 916 21.79 35.47 7.59
C ALA A 916 23.28 35.64 7.95
N GLY A 917 24.17 35.38 6.98
CA GLY A 917 25.63 35.52 7.14
C GLY A 917 26.37 34.24 7.54
N ASP A 918 25.95 33.07 7.02
CA ASP A 918 26.57 31.74 7.24
C ASP A 918 26.56 31.30 8.72
N GLY A 919 25.42 31.51 9.39
CA GLY A 919 25.18 31.09 10.77
C GLY A 919 24.09 30.02 10.89
N LEU A 920 23.97 29.41 12.07
CA LEU A 920 22.94 28.42 12.37
C LEU A 920 22.28 28.76 13.70
N ARG A 921 20.95 28.67 13.79
CA ARG A 921 20.17 28.87 15.01
C ARG A 921 19.49 27.56 15.41
N LEU A 922 19.56 27.23 16.70
CA LEU A 922 18.78 26.15 17.30
C LEU A 922 17.54 26.73 17.99
N VAL A 923 16.37 26.24 17.59
CA VAL A 923 15.06 26.55 18.19
C VAL A 923 14.51 25.27 18.80
N LEU A 924 14.24 25.28 20.10
CA LEU A 924 13.56 24.20 20.81
C LEU A 924 12.09 24.59 20.99
N HIS A 925 11.18 23.82 20.41
CA HIS A 925 9.74 23.90 20.72
C HIS A 925 9.38 22.80 21.71
N TYR A 926 8.63 23.13 22.76
CA TYR A 926 8.34 22.18 23.83
C TYR A 926 6.89 22.25 24.30
N ASP A 927 6.37 21.10 24.72
CA ASP A 927 5.08 21.00 25.40
C ASP A 927 5.23 21.48 26.86
N PRO A 928 4.49 22.52 27.28
CA PRO A 928 4.53 23.06 28.65
C PRO A 928 4.19 22.05 29.75
N ASP A 929 3.52 20.93 29.43
CA ASP A 929 3.23 19.86 30.40
C ASP A 929 4.49 19.05 30.76
N TYR A 930 5.51 19.04 29.90
CA TYR A 930 6.76 18.27 30.08
C TYR A 930 7.98 19.14 30.40
N HIS A 931 8.03 20.35 29.81
CA HIS A 931 9.18 21.25 29.93
C HIS A 931 8.74 22.69 30.19
N ASN A 932 9.63 23.49 30.76
CA ASN A 932 9.47 24.95 30.83
C ASN A 932 10.65 25.67 30.15
N GLN A 933 10.55 26.99 30.07
CA GLN A 933 11.55 27.85 29.44
C GLN A 933 12.98 27.60 29.94
N ALA A 934 13.17 27.53 31.25
CA ALA A 934 14.49 27.30 31.83
C ALA A 934 15.01 25.88 31.54
N ASP A 935 14.13 24.88 31.39
CA ASP A 935 14.53 23.53 31.00
C ASP A 935 15.04 23.52 29.55
N ALA A 936 14.32 24.19 28.65
CA ALA A 936 14.69 24.30 27.24
C ALA A 936 16.01 25.07 27.05
N GLU A 937 16.20 26.19 27.76
CA GLU A 937 17.45 26.94 27.74
C GLU A 937 18.64 26.13 28.26
N ARG A 938 18.44 25.33 29.33
CA ARG A 938 19.48 24.41 29.82
C ARG A 938 19.81 23.32 28.83
N LEU A 939 18.83 22.77 28.11
CA LEU A 939 19.06 21.77 27.06
C LEU A 939 19.83 22.35 25.88
N ILE A 940 19.56 23.59 25.46
CA ILE A 940 20.34 24.30 24.45
C ILE A 940 21.80 24.47 24.90
N ALA A 941 22.01 24.95 26.13
CA ALA A 941 23.34 25.12 26.68
C ALA A 941 24.11 23.79 26.77
N ALA A 942 23.43 22.72 27.22
CA ALA A 942 23.99 21.37 27.29
C ALA A 942 24.33 20.83 25.90
N PHE A 943 23.47 21.06 24.89
CA PHE A 943 23.73 20.68 23.50
C PHE A 943 24.98 21.37 22.95
N PHE A 944 25.15 22.68 23.16
CA PHE A 944 26.34 23.40 22.68
C PHE A 944 27.62 22.98 23.42
N ALA A 945 27.55 22.80 24.74
CA ALA A 945 28.68 22.33 25.52
C ALA A 945 29.12 20.91 25.11
N LEU A 946 28.15 20.00 24.92
CA LEU A 946 28.41 18.65 24.42
C LEU A 946 28.96 18.70 22.99
N GLY A 947 28.33 19.47 22.10
CA GLY A 947 28.78 19.61 20.71
C GLY A 947 30.24 20.06 20.63
N THR A 948 30.65 20.99 21.49
CA THR A 948 32.05 21.47 21.54
C THR A 948 33.01 20.34 21.91
N ARG A 949 32.71 19.56 22.96
CA ARG A 949 33.51 18.38 23.35
C ARG A 949 33.51 17.31 22.27
N PHE A 950 32.34 17.03 21.70
CA PHE A 950 32.14 16.03 20.65
C PHE A 950 33.00 16.35 19.42
N THR A 951 32.95 17.59 18.94
CA THR A 951 33.75 18.00 17.78
C THR A 951 35.25 18.03 18.07
N HIS A 952 35.65 18.44 19.28
CA HIS A 952 37.07 18.49 19.67
C HIS A 952 37.68 17.08 19.68
N HIS A 953 37.01 16.14 20.33
CA HIS A 953 37.45 14.75 20.42
C HIS A 953 37.63 14.10 19.04
N LEU A 954 36.67 14.32 18.12
CA LEU A 954 36.72 13.77 16.76
C LEU A 954 37.83 14.40 15.89
N LEU A 955 38.22 15.64 16.16
CA LEU A 955 39.33 16.29 15.46
C LEU A 955 40.69 15.83 16.03
N GLU A 956 40.81 15.66 17.35
CA GLU A 956 42.04 15.15 17.98
C GLU A 956 42.35 13.70 17.62
N ALA A 957 41.33 12.84 17.58
CA ALA A 957 41.48 11.44 17.18
C ALA A 957 42.02 11.28 15.74
N ASN A 958 41.70 12.22 14.85
CA ASN A 958 42.15 12.21 13.45
C ASN A 958 43.55 12.80 13.25
N SER A 959 44.08 13.58 14.20
CA SER A 959 45.47 14.08 14.15
C SER A 959 46.52 13.05 14.55
N HIS A 960 46.11 11.85 14.98
CA HIS A 960 46.99 10.73 15.38
C HIS A 960 46.91 9.50 14.46
N ALA A 961 46.05 9.53 13.44
CA ALA A 961 45.96 8.53 12.36
C ALA A 961 46.63 9.07 11.10
#